data_AF-A0A759JJ47-F1
#
_entry.id   AF-A0A759JJ47-F1
#
_cell.length_a   1.000
_cell.length_b   1.000
_cell.length_c   1.000
_cell.angle_alpha   90.00
_cell.angle_beta   90.00
_cell.angle_gamma   90.00
#
_symmetry.space_group_name_H-M   'P 1'
#
loop_
_entity.id
_entity.type
_entity.pdbx_description
1 polymer ?
#
loop_
_entity_poly.entity_id
_entity_poly.type
_entity_poly.pdbx_seq_one_letter_code
_entity_poly.pdbx_strand_id
1 'polypeptide(L)'
;MNILGFFQRLGRALQLPIAVLPVAALLLRFGQPDLLNMPFIAQAGGSIFDNLALVFAIGVASSWSKDSAGAAALAGAVGYFVMTKAMVTINPEINMGVLAGIITGLVGGAVYNRWSGIKLPDFLSFFGGKRFVPIATGFFCLVLAAIFGYVWPPVQHGIHAGGEWIVSAGALGSGIFGFINRLLIPTGLHQVLNTIAWFQIGEFTNAAGTVLHGDINRFYAGDGTAGMFMSGFFPIMMFGLPGAALAMYFAAPKERRPMVGGMLLSVAITAFLTGVTEPLEFLFMFLAPLLYLLHAILTGISLFVATLLGIHAGFSFSAGAIDYVLMYNLPAASNNVWMLLVMGVVFFIIYFLLFSAVIRMFNLKTPGREDKVDEMVTEEANSNTEEGLTQLATSYIAAVGGTDNLKAIDACITRLRLTVNDSARVNDAACKRLGASGVVKLNKQTIQVIVGAKAESIGDEMKKVVARGPVAAASADAAHVATPAPAAKPQAVPNAVTIAELVSPITGEVVALDQVPDEAFASKAVGDGVAVKPTDKTVVSPAAGTIVKIFNTNHAFCLETEKGAEIVVHMGIDTVALNGQGFKRLVEEGAEVTAGQPVLELDLDFLNANARSMISPVVCSNSDDFSALVIKADGHVVAGKTPLYEIKSK
;
A
#
# COMPACT_ATOMS: atom_id res chain seq x y z
N MET A 1 -11.27 16.45 11.84
CA MET A 1 -10.11 16.08 11.01
C MET A 1 -9.12 17.23 11.14
N ASN A 2 -7.85 16.97 11.44
CA ASN A 2 -6.86 18.05 11.48
C ASN A 2 -6.54 18.54 10.06
N ILE A 3 -5.91 19.71 9.94
CA ILE A 3 -5.62 20.36 8.65
C ILE A 3 -4.81 19.44 7.73
N LEU A 4 -3.80 18.74 8.27
CA LEU A 4 -2.96 17.81 7.52
C LEU A 4 -3.76 16.62 6.97
N GLY A 5 -4.61 15.99 7.80
CA GLY A 5 -5.46 14.88 7.39
C GLY A 5 -6.50 15.29 6.35
N PHE A 6 -6.99 16.54 6.39
CA PHE A 6 -7.85 17.08 5.35
C PHE A 6 -7.15 17.13 3.99
N PHE A 7 -5.94 17.69 3.93
CA PHE A 7 -5.20 17.80 2.68
C PHE A 7 -4.75 16.44 2.12
N GLN A 8 -4.40 15.49 2.98
CA GLN A 8 -4.10 14.12 2.54
C GLN A 8 -5.32 13.43 1.92
N ARG A 9 -6.50 13.59 2.54
CA ARG A 9 -7.75 13.08 1.99
C ARG A 9 -8.11 13.77 0.68
N LEU A 10 -7.86 15.08 0.57
CA LEU A 10 -8.10 15.85 -0.65
C LEU A 10 -7.23 15.35 -1.80
N GLY A 11 -5.92 15.22 -1.57
CA GLY A 11 -5.00 14.68 -2.57
C GLY A 11 -5.42 13.30 -3.07
N ARG A 12 -5.91 12.42 -2.18
CA ARG A 12 -6.45 11.11 -2.55
C ARG A 12 -7.72 11.22 -3.41
N ALA A 13 -8.65 12.10 -3.05
CA ALA A 13 -9.88 12.28 -3.80
C ALA A 13 -9.66 12.78 -5.23
N LEU A 14 -8.52 13.43 -5.51
CA LEU A 14 -8.13 13.87 -6.85
C LEU A 14 -7.55 12.74 -7.71
N GLN A 15 -7.13 11.61 -7.13
CA GLN A 15 -6.47 10.53 -7.88
C GLN A 15 -7.41 9.83 -8.87
N LEU A 16 -8.65 9.54 -8.45
CA LEU A 16 -9.63 8.84 -9.29
C LEU A 16 -9.91 9.58 -10.62
N PRO A 17 -10.24 10.88 -10.64
CA PRO A 17 -10.43 11.58 -11.91
C PRO A 17 -9.13 11.72 -12.72
N ILE A 18 -7.97 11.87 -12.07
CA ILE A 18 -6.66 11.96 -12.74
C ILE A 18 -6.30 10.63 -13.43
N ALA A 19 -6.69 9.49 -12.87
CA ALA A 19 -6.42 8.17 -13.42
C ALA A 19 -7.07 7.93 -14.80
N VAL A 20 -8.03 8.76 -15.22
CA VAL A 20 -8.67 8.68 -16.55
C VAL A 20 -7.84 9.38 -17.63
N LEU A 21 -6.97 10.33 -17.25
CA LEU A 21 -6.17 11.13 -18.18
C LEU A 21 -5.26 10.33 -19.12
N PRO A 22 -4.58 9.24 -18.69
CA PRO A 22 -3.76 8.43 -19.59
C PRO A 22 -4.56 7.90 -20.79
N VAL A 23 -5.74 7.34 -20.54
CA VAL A 23 -6.58 6.78 -21.61
C VAL A 23 -7.11 7.90 -22.52
N ALA A 24 -7.55 9.02 -21.94
CA ALA A 24 -8.01 10.18 -22.70
C ALA A 24 -6.94 10.68 -23.67
N ALA A 25 -5.72 10.85 -23.18
CA ALA A 25 -4.62 11.34 -23.97
C ALA A 25 -4.12 10.33 -25.01
N LEU A 26 -4.06 9.04 -24.67
CA LEU A 26 -3.69 7.99 -25.62
C LEU A 26 -4.68 7.96 -26.78
N LEU A 27 -5.98 8.02 -26.50
CA LEU A 27 -7.03 8.08 -27.53
C LEU A 27 -6.88 9.36 -28.37
N LEU A 28 -6.73 10.51 -27.71
CA LEU A 28 -6.55 11.81 -28.39
C LEU A 28 -5.32 11.77 -29.32
N ARG A 29 -4.23 11.18 -28.84
CA ARG A 29 -2.95 11.14 -29.54
C ARG A 29 -2.95 10.14 -30.69
N PHE A 30 -3.37 8.90 -30.47
CA PHE A 30 -3.40 7.88 -31.51
C PHE A 30 -4.27 8.29 -32.70
N GLY A 31 -5.35 9.04 -32.47
CA GLY A 31 -6.20 9.53 -33.54
C GLY A 31 -5.63 10.67 -34.39
N GLN A 32 -4.48 11.26 -34.04
CA GLN A 32 -3.90 12.39 -34.77
C GLN A 32 -3.41 12.01 -36.19
N PRO A 33 -3.31 12.97 -37.13
CA PRO A 33 -2.96 12.71 -38.53
C PRO A 33 -1.59 12.06 -38.75
N ASP A 34 -0.63 12.31 -37.86
CA ASP A 34 0.74 11.79 -37.93
C ASP A 34 0.90 10.40 -37.30
N LEU A 35 -0.16 9.85 -36.67
CA LEU A 35 -0.21 8.48 -36.14
C LEU A 35 -1.23 7.63 -36.92
N LEU A 36 -2.36 7.28 -36.33
CA LEU A 36 -3.35 6.43 -36.99
C LEU A 36 -4.26 7.21 -37.94
N ASN A 37 -4.24 8.55 -37.89
CA ASN A 37 -5.10 9.43 -38.67
C ASN A 37 -6.59 9.04 -38.58
N MET A 38 -7.06 8.81 -37.36
CA MET A 38 -8.44 8.41 -37.07
C MET A 38 -9.11 9.46 -36.16
N PRO A 39 -9.81 10.46 -36.75
CA PRO A 39 -10.51 11.49 -35.98
C PRO A 39 -11.50 10.93 -34.97
N PHE A 40 -12.11 9.77 -35.27
CA PHE A 40 -12.98 9.04 -34.33
C PHE A 40 -12.32 8.77 -32.98
N ILE A 41 -11.07 8.30 -32.98
CA ILE A 41 -10.30 8.01 -31.76
C ILE A 41 -9.87 9.33 -31.10
N ALA A 42 -9.42 10.31 -31.90
CA ALA A 42 -9.00 11.60 -31.40
C ALA A 42 -10.12 12.31 -30.63
N GLN A 43 -11.33 12.33 -31.19
CA GLN A 43 -12.52 12.94 -30.60
C GLN A 43 -12.98 12.20 -29.33
N ALA A 44 -12.87 10.87 -29.30
CA ALA A 44 -13.17 10.11 -28.08
C ALA A 44 -12.27 10.54 -26.91
N GLY A 45 -10.97 10.68 -27.15
CA GLY A 45 -10.02 11.18 -26.16
C GLY A 45 -10.25 12.64 -25.77
N GLY A 46 -10.43 13.52 -26.77
CA GLY A 46 -10.71 14.94 -26.59
C GLY A 46 -11.93 15.22 -25.71
N SER A 47 -12.99 14.42 -25.87
CA SER A 47 -14.23 14.57 -25.09
C SER A 47 -14.03 14.51 -23.57
N ILE A 48 -13.01 13.80 -23.09
CA ILE A 48 -12.68 13.71 -21.66
C ILE A 48 -12.01 15.01 -21.20
N PHE A 49 -11.10 15.57 -21.99
CA PHE A 49 -10.48 16.87 -21.70
C PHE A 49 -11.51 18.01 -21.72
N ASP A 50 -12.42 18.00 -22.68
CA ASP A 50 -13.50 19.00 -22.79
C ASP A 50 -14.43 18.99 -21.57
N ASN A 51 -14.54 17.86 -20.88
CA ASN A 51 -15.42 17.67 -19.73
C ASN A 51 -14.63 17.48 -18.41
N LEU A 52 -13.37 17.90 -18.37
CA LEU A 52 -12.47 17.58 -17.26
C LEU A 52 -13.02 18.02 -15.90
N ALA A 53 -13.58 19.24 -15.81
CA ALA A 53 -14.17 19.72 -14.56
C ALA A 53 -15.34 18.86 -14.06
N LEU A 54 -16.17 18.33 -14.98
CA LEU A 54 -17.25 17.40 -14.63
C LEU A 54 -16.70 16.05 -14.17
N VAL A 55 -15.67 15.52 -14.84
CA VAL A 55 -14.98 14.29 -14.41
C VAL A 55 -14.42 14.44 -13.00
N PHE A 56 -13.82 15.59 -12.68
CA PHE A 56 -13.37 15.91 -11.32
C PHE A 56 -14.53 16.00 -10.33
N ALA A 57 -15.67 16.60 -10.68
CA ALA A 57 -16.84 16.65 -9.79
C ALA A 57 -17.33 15.25 -9.40
N ILE A 58 -17.43 14.36 -10.38
CA ILE A 58 -17.86 12.97 -10.19
C ILE A 58 -16.83 12.19 -9.37
N GLY A 59 -15.56 12.22 -9.80
CA GLY A 59 -14.47 11.48 -9.19
C GLY A 59 -14.23 11.90 -7.75
N VAL A 60 -14.12 13.22 -7.49
CA VAL A 60 -13.91 13.76 -6.15
C VAL A 60 -15.12 13.45 -5.25
N ALA A 61 -16.36 13.60 -5.72
CA ALA A 61 -17.52 13.27 -4.88
C ALA A 61 -17.58 11.80 -4.50
N SER A 62 -17.27 10.90 -5.45
CA SER A 62 -17.18 9.47 -5.20
C SER A 62 -16.10 9.19 -4.15
N SER A 63 -14.85 9.56 -4.42
CA SER A 63 -13.72 9.28 -3.51
C SER A 63 -13.80 10.01 -2.17
N TRP A 64 -14.52 11.13 -2.08
CA TRP A 64 -14.75 11.84 -0.82
C TRP A 64 -15.89 11.21 0.01
N SER A 65 -16.78 10.43 -0.61
CA SER A 65 -17.82 9.71 0.12
C SER A 65 -17.22 8.56 0.96
N LYS A 66 -17.90 8.21 2.06
CA LYS A 66 -17.45 7.21 3.04
C LYS A 66 -17.34 5.79 2.48
N ASP A 67 -17.99 5.52 1.36
CA ASP A 67 -18.17 4.19 0.75
C ASP A 67 -18.03 4.23 -0.79
N SER A 68 -17.43 5.28 -1.36
CA SER A 68 -17.26 5.46 -2.82
C SER A 68 -18.57 5.30 -3.62
N ALA A 69 -19.69 5.75 -3.06
CA ALA A 69 -21.00 5.48 -3.63
C ALA A 69 -21.30 6.26 -4.91
N GLY A 70 -21.89 5.58 -5.91
CA GLY A 70 -22.34 6.21 -7.16
C GLY A 70 -23.35 7.34 -6.96
N ALA A 71 -24.17 7.31 -5.89
CA ALA A 71 -25.07 8.41 -5.56
C ALA A 71 -24.35 9.70 -5.17
N ALA A 72 -23.17 9.60 -4.54
CA ALA A 72 -22.32 10.77 -4.27
C ALA A 72 -21.73 11.31 -5.58
N ALA A 73 -21.27 10.42 -6.46
CA ALA A 73 -20.72 10.78 -7.77
C ALA A 73 -21.75 11.57 -8.62
N LEU A 74 -22.99 11.07 -8.68
CA LEU A 74 -24.10 11.77 -9.33
C LEU A 74 -24.40 13.12 -8.69
N ALA A 75 -24.36 13.20 -7.35
CA ALA A 75 -24.56 14.46 -6.64
C ALA A 75 -23.49 15.50 -6.98
N GLY A 76 -22.22 15.10 -7.11
CA GLY A 76 -21.13 15.95 -7.58
C GLY A 76 -21.41 16.55 -8.96
N ALA A 77 -21.82 15.71 -9.93
CA ALA A 77 -22.21 16.18 -11.26
C ALA A 77 -23.39 17.17 -11.24
N VAL A 78 -24.43 16.88 -10.47
CA VAL A 78 -25.58 17.79 -10.30
C VAL A 78 -25.14 19.12 -9.71
N GLY A 79 -24.31 19.09 -8.66
CA GLY A 79 -23.73 20.28 -8.05
C GLY A 79 -22.92 21.11 -9.04
N TYR A 80 -22.10 20.45 -9.87
CA TYR A 80 -21.32 21.08 -10.93
C TYR A 80 -22.19 21.84 -11.93
N PHE A 81 -23.22 21.20 -12.47
CA PHE A 81 -24.12 21.86 -13.42
C PHE A 81 -24.86 23.04 -12.80
N VAL A 82 -25.40 22.87 -11.59
CA VAL A 82 -26.11 23.95 -10.88
C VAL A 82 -25.18 25.12 -10.62
N MET A 83 -23.98 24.86 -10.07
CA MET A 83 -23.06 25.93 -9.68
C MET A 83 -22.57 26.71 -10.91
N THR A 84 -22.04 26.00 -11.90
CA THR A 84 -21.41 26.63 -13.07
C THR A 84 -22.41 27.41 -13.92
N LYS A 85 -23.62 26.88 -14.13
CA LYS A 85 -24.64 27.60 -14.91
C LYS A 85 -25.24 28.77 -14.15
N ALA A 86 -25.39 28.70 -12.83
CA ALA A 86 -25.89 29.83 -12.05
C ALA A 86 -24.87 30.98 -11.98
N MET A 87 -23.58 30.70 -11.75
CA MET A 87 -22.56 31.75 -11.62
C MET A 87 -22.42 32.63 -12.85
N VAL A 88 -22.45 32.04 -14.06
CA VAL A 88 -22.29 32.80 -15.31
C VAL A 88 -23.46 33.75 -15.60
N THR A 89 -24.60 33.57 -14.94
CA THR A 89 -25.71 34.54 -15.03
C THR A 89 -25.47 35.81 -14.21
N ILE A 90 -24.59 35.72 -13.19
CA ILE A 90 -24.17 36.86 -12.36
C ILE A 90 -23.01 37.58 -13.05
N ASN A 91 -22.01 36.82 -13.51
CA ASN A 91 -20.90 37.34 -14.29
C ASN A 91 -20.45 36.31 -15.36
N PRO A 92 -20.66 36.60 -16.66
CA PRO A 92 -20.29 35.70 -17.75
C PRO A 92 -18.78 35.40 -17.87
N GLU A 93 -17.92 36.23 -17.29
CA GLU A 93 -16.45 36.10 -17.35
C GLU A 93 -15.89 35.11 -16.31
N ILE A 94 -16.74 34.60 -15.41
CA ILE A 94 -16.32 33.63 -14.40
C ILE A 94 -15.92 32.31 -15.06
N ASN A 95 -14.66 31.94 -14.86
CA ASN A 95 -14.10 30.66 -15.22
C ASN A 95 -13.37 30.05 -14.02
N MET A 96 -14.01 29.04 -13.41
CA MET A 96 -13.41 28.27 -12.32
C MET A 96 -12.64 27.04 -12.80
N GLY A 97 -12.76 26.67 -14.09
CA GLY A 97 -12.17 25.46 -14.65
C GLY A 97 -12.40 24.21 -13.79
N VAL A 98 -11.33 23.43 -13.61
CA VAL A 98 -11.34 22.19 -12.82
C VAL A 98 -11.65 22.45 -11.34
N LEU A 99 -11.40 23.65 -10.81
CA LEU A 99 -11.66 23.99 -9.41
C LEU A 99 -13.15 23.96 -9.08
N ALA A 100 -14.03 24.34 -10.02
CA ALA A 100 -15.47 24.15 -9.84
C ALA A 100 -15.85 22.68 -9.68
N GLY A 101 -15.19 21.80 -10.45
CA GLY A 101 -15.33 20.36 -10.32
C GLY A 101 -14.94 19.87 -8.93
N ILE A 102 -13.75 20.23 -8.46
CA ILE A 102 -13.25 19.83 -7.13
C ILE A 102 -14.19 20.31 -6.03
N ILE A 103 -14.59 21.58 -6.04
CA ILE A 103 -15.45 22.16 -4.99
C ILE A 103 -16.81 21.44 -4.95
N THR A 104 -17.47 21.28 -6.10
CA THR A 104 -18.79 20.63 -6.16
C THR A 104 -18.70 19.14 -5.85
N GLY A 105 -17.59 18.49 -6.20
CA GLY A 105 -17.27 17.14 -5.77
C GLY A 105 -17.18 17.01 -4.25
N LEU A 106 -16.43 17.90 -3.60
CA LEU A 106 -16.31 17.92 -2.13
C LEU A 106 -17.66 18.16 -1.44
N VAL A 107 -18.48 19.07 -1.96
CA VAL A 107 -19.84 19.30 -1.47
C VAL A 107 -20.67 18.03 -1.61
N GLY A 108 -20.72 17.43 -2.80
CA GLY A 108 -21.49 16.20 -3.05
C GLY A 108 -21.10 15.05 -2.12
N GLY A 109 -19.79 14.80 -1.97
CA GLY A 109 -19.30 13.79 -1.04
C GLY A 109 -19.61 14.12 0.44
N ALA A 110 -19.52 15.38 0.84
CA ALA A 110 -19.83 15.81 2.21
C ALA A 110 -21.32 15.68 2.53
N VAL A 111 -22.19 16.10 1.62
CA VAL A 111 -23.66 15.94 1.70
C VAL A 111 -24.00 14.46 1.79
N TYR A 112 -23.37 13.60 0.98
CA TYR A 112 -23.57 12.15 1.04
C TYR A 112 -23.21 11.60 2.42
N ASN A 113 -22.03 11.96 2.93
CA ASN A 113 -21.56 11.49 4.24
C ASN A 113 -22.52 11.86 5.36
N ARG A 114 -23.16 13.03 5.25
CA ARG A 114 -24.08 13.56 6.27
C ARG A 114 -25.52 13.03 6.16
N TRP A 115 -26.05 12.88 4.95
CA TRP A 115 -27.49 12.71 4.70
C TRP A 115 -27.88 11.50 3.84
N SER A 116 -26.94 10.62 3.48
CA SER A 116 -27.24 9.36 2.77
C SER A 116 -28.27 8.45 3.48
N GLY A 117 -28.48 8.61 4.78
CA GLY A 117 -29.47 7.89 5.59
C GLY A 117 -30.61 8.76 6.13
N ILE A 118 -30.86 9.94 5.57
CA ILE A 118 -31.91 10.84 6.07
C ILE A 118 -33.30 10.21 5.94
N LYS A 119 -34.14 10.38 6.98
CA LYS A 119 -35.56 10.01 6.96
C LYS A 119 -36.40 11.27 6.81
N LEU A 120 -37.27 11.29 5.81
CA LEU A 120 -38.20 12.38 5.54
C LEU A 120 -39.63 11.98 5.95
N PRO A 121 -40.53 12.94 6.18
CA PRO A 121 -41.95 12.66 6.39
C PRO A 121 -42.55 11.84 5.24
N ASP A 122 -43.62 11.08 5.51
CA ASP A 122 -44.17 10.09 4.58
C ASP A 122 -44.48 10.65 3.18
N PHE A 123 -45.00 11.88 3.09
CA PHE A 123 -45.30 12.55 1.81
C PHE A 123 -44.05 12.91 0.98
N LEU A 124 -42.86 12.95 1.59
CA LEU A 124 -41.56 13.15 0.92
C LEU A 124 -40.65 11.91 0.97
N SER A 125 -41.15 10.78 1.48
CA SER A 125 -40.37 9.56 1.70
C SER A 125 -39.65 9.07 0.43
N PHE A 126 -40.22 9.32 -0.75
CA PHE A 126 -39.59 9.03 -2.04
C PHE A 126 -38.20 9.66 -2.21
N PHE A 127 -38.01 10.87 -1.67
CA PHE A 127 -36.75 11.61 -1.71
C PHE A 127 -35.80 11.28 -0.56
N GLY A 128 -36.17 10.38 0.36
CA GLY A 128 -35.34 10.00 1.50
C GLY A 128 -34.05 9.26 1.15
N GLY A 129 -33.17 9.12 2.13
CA GLY A 129 -31.91 8.39 2.01
C GLY A 129 -30.98 8.93 0.91
N LYS A 130 -30.35 8.03 0.15
CA LYS A 130 -29.36 8.39 -0.89
C LYS A 130 -29.92 9.28 -2.00
N ARG A 131 -31.24 9.24 -2.25
CA ARG A 131 -31.92 10.07 -3.26
C ARG A 131 -31.99 11.54 -2.88
N PHE A 132 -31.91 11.85 -1.59
CA PHE A 132 -31.86 13.23 -1.10
C PHE A 132 -30.55 13.93 -1.46
N VAL A 133 -29.48 13.16 -1.63
CA VAL A 133 -28.12 13.69 -1.70
C VAL A 133 -27.91 14.61 -2.92
N PRO A 134 -28.30 14.24 -4.16
CA PRO A 134 -28.19 15.17 -5.30
C PRO A 134 -29.04 16.44 -5.13
N ILE A 135 -30.21 16.34 -4.50
CA ILE A 135 -31.12 17.47 -4.25
C ILE A 135 -30.46 18.48 -3.31
N ALA A 136 -30.01 18.01 -2.15
CA ALA A 136 -29.33 18.83 -1.17
C ALA A 136 -28.03 19.42 -1.75
N THR A 137 -27.26 18.63 -2.50
CA THR A 137 -26.03 19.11 -3.16
C THR A 137 -26.34 20.25 -4.13
N GLY A 138 -27.36 20.09 -4.99
CA GLY A 138 -27.81 21.16 -5.89
C GLY A 138 -28.17 22.44 -5.13
N PHE A 139 -28.89 22.33 -4.02
CA PHE A 139 -29.22 23.49 -3.17
C PHE A 139 -27.97 24.19 -2.61
N PHE A 140 -27.03 23.45 -2.01
CA PHE A 140 -25.80 24.04 -1.47
C PHE A 140 -24.93 24.64 -2.58
N CYS A 141 -24.85 23.98 -3.73
CA CYS A 141 -24.12 24.49 -4.90
C CYS A 141 -24.77 25.74 -5.51
N LEU A 142 -26.10 25.88 -5.43
CA LEU A 142 -26.79 27.12 -5.81
C LEU A 142 -26.44 28.28 -4.87
N VAL A 143 -26.41 28.02 -3.56
CA VAL A 143 -25.95 29.03 -2.58
C VAL A 143 -24.49 29.40 -2.83
N LEU A 144 -23.62 28.41 -3.09
CA LEU A 144 -22.23 28.67 -3.45
C LEU A 144 -22.11 29.44 -4.76
N ALA A 145 -22.97 29.20 -5.75
CA ALA A 145 -22.99 29.98 -6.99
C ALA A 145 -23.31 31.46 -6.75
N ALA A 146 -24.29 31.74 -5.87
CA ALA A 146 -24.59 33.12 -5.49
C ALA A 146 -23.39 33.80 -4.80
N ILE A 147 -22.64 33.07 -3.97
CA ILE A 147 -21.44 33.59 -3.30
C ILE A 147 -20.29 33.78 -4.31
N PHE A 148 -19.93 32.74 -5.04
CA PHE A 148 -18.81 32.77 -5.98
C PHE A 148 -19.08 33.66 -7.21
N GLY A 149 -20.34 33.91 -7.55
CA GLY A 149 -20.71 34.93 -8.55
C GLY A 149 -20.12 36.31 -8.27
N TYR A 150 -19.89 36.66 -7.00
CA TYR A 150 -19.29 37.94 -6.59
C TYR A 150 -17.87 37.77 -6.04
N VAL A 151 -17.59 36.65 -5.36
CA VAL A 151 -16.30 36.42 -4.69
C VAL A 151 -15.25 35.83 -5.63
N TRP A 152 -15.64 35.10 -6.68
CA TRP A 152 -14.68 34.45 -7.56
C TRP A 152 -13.90 35.43 -8.47
N PRO A 153 -14.48 36.49 -9.06
CA PRO A 153 -13.72 37.41 -9.92
C PRO A 153 -12.39 37.91 -9.34
N PRO A 154 -12.31 38.40 -8.07
CA PRO A 154 -11.01 38.79 -7.50
C PRO A 154 -10.08 37.59 -7.26
N VAL A 155 -10.61 36.41 -6.93
CA VAL A 155 -9.81 35.18 -6.79
C VAL A 155 -9.23 34.75 -8.14
N GLN A 156 -10.05 34.76 -9.19
CA GLN A 156 -9.65 34.46 -10.57
C GLN A 156 -8.55 35.43 -11.02
N HIS A 157 -8.71 36.73 -10.75
CA HIS A 157 -7.67 37.72 -11.04
C HIS A 157 -6.38 37.44 -10.28
N GLY A 158 -6.46 37.05 -9.00
CA GLY A 158 -5.28 36.64 -8.22
C GLY A 158 -4.59 35.39 -8.77
N ILE A 159 -5.35 34.37 -9.19
CA ILE A 159 -4.81 33.16 -9.84
C ILE A 159 -4.16 33.54 -11.17
N HIS A 160 -4.79 34.41 -11.96
CA HIS A 160 -4.28 34.87 -13.24
C HIS A 160 -2.97 35.64 -13.05
N ALA A 161 -2.94 36.65 -12.18
CA ALA A 161 -1.75 37.44 -11.90
C ALA A 161 -0.60 36.59 -11.33
N GLY A 162 -0.90 35.65 -10.43
CA GLY A 162 0.10 34.69 -9.92
C GLY A 162 0.61 33.75 -11.01
N GLY A 163 -0.26 33.33 -11.91
CA GLY A 163 0.04 32.52 -13.09
C GLY A 163 0.93 33.25 -14.09
N GLU A 164 0.58 34.49 -14.45
CA GLU A 164 1.38 35.36 -15.31
C GLU A 164 2.75 35.64 -14.68
N TRP A 165 2.79 35.88 -13.37
CA TRP A 165 4.05 36.09 -12.66
C TRP A 165 4.98 34.86 -12.77
N ILE A 166 4.48 33.66 -12.47
CA ILE A 166 5.31 32.44 -12.54
C ILE A 166 5.70 32.08 -13.98
N VAL A 167 4.84 32.34 -14.96
CA VAL A 167 5.17 32.17 -16.38
C VAL A 167 6.23 33.19 -16.83
N SER A 168 6.08 34.47 -16.44
CA SER A 168 7.02 35.54 -16.77
C SER A 168 8.41 35.37 -16.14
N ALA A 169 8.48 34.65 -15.01
CA ALA A 169 9.75 34.26 -14.39
C ALA A 169 10.56 33.24 -15.22
N GLY A 170 9.97 32.70 -16.31
CA GLY A 170 10.65 31.83 -17.26
C GLY A 170 11.24 30.59 -16.60
N ALA A 171 12.53 30.33 -16.86
CA ALA A 171 13.25 29.18 -16.28
C ALA A 171 13.23 29.16 -14.74
N LEU A 172 13.30 30.34 -14.10
CA LEU A 172 13.20 30.40 -12.64
C LEU A 172 11.82 29.96 -12.14
N GLY A 173 10.76 30.40 -12.84
CA GLY A 173 9.39 30.01 -12.53
C GLY A 173 9.16 28.51 -12.65
N SER A 174 9.61 27.89 -13.75
CA SER A 174 9.50 26.44 -13.93
C SER A 174 10.32 25.65 -12.91
N GLY A 175 11.50 26.14 -12.53
CA GLY A 175 12.33 25.52 -11.50
C GLY A 175 11.70 25.58 -10.11
N ILE A 176 11.15 26.73 -9.71
CA ILE A 176 10.41 26.88 -8.43
C ILE A 176 9.20 25.95 -8.42
N PHE A 177 8.46 25.89 -9.53
CA PHE A 177 7.33 24.99 -9.67
C PHE A 177 7.76 23.52 -9.46
N GLY A 178 8.81 23.04 -10.15
CA GLY A 178 9.30 21.67 -10.01
C GLY A 178 9.75 21.32 -8.60
N PHE A 179 10.43 22.25 -7.92
CA PHE A 179 10.86 22.09 -6.53
C PHE A 179 9.68 21.97 -5.56
N ILE A 180 8.74 22.92 -5.60
CA ILE A 180 7.55 22.93 -4.72
C ILE A 180 6.68 21.71 -5.02
N ASN A 181 6.53 21.36 -6.30
CA ASN A 181 5.79 20.19 -6.74
C ASN A 181 6.24 18.93 -6.02
N ARG A 182 7.55 18.66 -6.00
CA ARG A 182 8.10 17.52 -5.27
C ARG A 182 7.86 17.66 -3.78
N LEU A 183 8.16 18.80 -3.15
CA LEU A 183 7.96 18.98 -1.70
C LEU A 183 6.51 18.73 -1.22
N LEU A 184 5.52 18.88 -2.09
CA LEU A 184 4.10 18.68 -1.77
C LEU A 184 3.58 17.24 -2.02
N ILE A 185 4.41 16.29 -2.44
CA ILE A 185 3.99 14.89 -2.57
C ILE A 185 3.63 14.21 -1.24
N PRO A 186 4.36 14.39 -0.12
CA PRO A 186 4.02 13.74 1.16
C PRO A 186 2.60 14.08 1.66
N THR A 187 2.10 15.27 1.30
CA THR A 187 0.77 15.76 1.68
C THR A 187 -0.28 15.51 0.60
N GLY A 188 0.12 15.11 -0.61
CA GLY A 188 -0.78 15.02 -1.77
C GLY A 188 -1.13 16.37 -2.41
N LEU A 189 -0.62 17.48 -1.89
CA LEU A 189 -0.95 18.83 -2.35
C LEU A 189 -0.36 19.19 -3.71
N HIS A 190 0.65 18.45 -4.17
CA HIS A 190 1.19 18.56 -5.52
C HIS A 190 0.09 18.40 -6.59
N GLN A 191 -0.95 17.61 -6.34
CA GLN A 191 -2.07 17.45 -7.27
C GLN A 191 -2.89 18.74 -7.43
N VAL A 192 -2.99 19.55 -6.37
CA VAL A 192 -3.64 20.87 -6.45
C VAL A 192 -2.77 21.83 -7.26
N LEU A 193 -1.46 21.85 -6.99
CA LEU A 193 -0.50 22.66 -7.74
C LEU A 193 -0.49 22.27 -9.23
N ASN A 194 -0.46 20.96 -9.53
CA ASN A 194 -0.59 20.40 -10.87
C ASN A 194 -1.86 20.87 -11.55
N THR A 195 -3.00 20.80 -10.86
CA THR A 195 -4.29 21.19 -11.43
C THR A 195 -4.27 22.66 -11.88
N ILE A 196 -3.67 23.53 -11.09
CA ILE A 196 -3.56 24.95 -11.41
C ILE A 196 -2.59 25.17 -12.59
N ALA A 197 -1.37 24.63 -12.51
CA ALA A 197 -0.36 24.85 -13.56
C ALA A 197 -0.76 24.23 -14.90
N TRP A 198 -1.28 23.01 -14.89
CA TRP A 198 -1.52 22.23 -16.09
C TRP A 198 -2.90 22.45 -16.72
N PHE A 199 -3.89 22.94 -15.97
CA PHE A 199 -5.25 23.15 -16.48
C PHE A 199 -5.81 24.57 -16.32
N GLN A 200 -5.12 25.48 -15.61
CA GLN A 200 -5.67 26.83 -15.35
C GLN A 200 -4.73 27.99 -15.73
N ILE A 201 -3.41 27.84 -15.56
CA ILE A 201 -2.45 28.92 -15.81
C ILE A 201 -2.15 29.09 -17.30
N GLY A 202 -2.16 30.35 -17.75
CA GLY A 202 -1.89 30.73 -19.14
C GLY A 202 -3.10 30.54 -20.06
N GLU A 203 -3.07 31.25 -21.18
CA GLU A 203 -4.19 31.34 -22.12
C GLU A 203 -3.66 31.14 -23.55
N PHE A 204 -4.39 30.37 -24.35
CA PHE A 204 -4.14 30.20 -25.77
C PHE A 204 -5.47 30.13 -26.53
N THR A 205 -5.63 30.94 -27.55
CA THR A 205 -6.77 30.83 -28.47
C THR A 205 -6.34 30.04 -29.69
N ASN A 206 -6.95 28.87 -29.90
CA ASN A 206 -6.64 28.02 -31.04
C ASN A 206 -7.25 28.57 -32.35
N ALA A 207 -6.94 27.94 -33.49
CA ALA A 207 -7.45 28.34 -34.80
C ALA A 207 -9.00 28.30 -34.93
N ALA A 208 -9.68 27.56 -34.05
CA ALA A 208 -11.14 27.49 -33.99
C ALA A 208 -11.77 28.57 -33.09
N GLY A 209 -10.96 29.49 -32.53
CA GLY A 209 -11.43 30.54 -31.62
C GLY A 209 -11.75 30.04 -30.21
N THR A 210 -11.38 28.81 -29.87
CA THR A 210 -11.57 28.25 -28.53
C THR A 210 -10.43 28.70 -27.63
N VAL A 211 -10.76 29.30 -26.49
CA VAL A 211 -9.80 29.72 -25.47
C VAL A 211 -9.49 28.55 -24.55
N LEU A 212 -8.22 28.17 -24.49
CA LEU A 212 -7.71 27.04 -23.71
C LEU A 212 -6.78 27.54 -22.62
N HIS A 213 -6.86 26.89 -21.46
CA HIS A 213 -6.10 27.25 -20.27
C HIS A 213 -5.28 26.07 -19.76
N GLY A 214 -4.13 26.37 -19.15
CA GLY A 214 -3.24 25.37 -18.57
C GLY A 214 -2.26 24.77 -19.57
N ASP A 215 -1.08 24.42 -19.07
CA ASP A 215 0.06 23.98 -19.87
C ASP A 215 -0.26 22.75 -20.76
N ILE A 216 -1.02 21.78 -20.23
CA ILE A 216 -1.40 20.56 -20.98
C ILE A 216 -2.33 20.91 -22.14
N ASN A 217 -3.46 21.56 -21.87
CA ASN A 217 -4.47 21.82 -22.89
C ASN A 217 -3.94 22.73 -24.00
N ARG A 218 -3.12 23.72 -23.64
CA ARG A 218 -2.44 24.61 -24.59
C ARG A 218 -1.50 23.83 -25.50
N PHE A 219 -0.65 22.97 -24.93
CA PHE A 219 0.28 22.15 -25.70
C PHE A 219 -0.43 21.23 -26.70
N TYR A 220 -1.49 20.53 -26.29
CA TYR A 220 -2.28 19.67 -27.18
C TYR A 220 -3.00 20.43 -28.30
N ALA A 221 -3.31 21.71 -28.08
CA ALA A 221 -3.91 22.57 -29.10
C ALA A 221 -2.91 23.24 -30.04
N GLY A 222 -1.62 22.92 -29.93
CA GLY A 222 -0.58 23.43 -30.83
C GLY A 222 0.14 24.67 -30.33
N ASP A 223 0.00 25.05 -29.07
CA ASP A 223 0.74 26.19 -28.50
C ASP A 223 2.21 25.81 -28.26
N GLY A 224 3.10 26.23 -29.17
CA GLY A 224 4.54 26.01 -29.07
C GLY A 224 5.24 26.77 -27.93
N THR A 225 4.52 27.60 -27.17
CA THR A 225 5.06 28.25 -25.95
C THR A 225 4.72 27.49 -24.68
N ALA A 226 3.83 26.49 -24.75
CA ALA A 226 3.46 25.64 -23.63
C ALA A 226 4.51 24.54 -23.36
N GLY A 227 4.39 23.86 -22.22
CA GLY A 227 5.27 22.77 -21.79
C GLY A 227 6.36 23.17 -20.81
N MET A 228 6.38 24.43 -20.34
CA MET A 228 7.38 24.91 -19.39
C MET A 228 7.26 24.25 -18.00
N PHE A 229 6.03 23.89 -17.60
CA PHE A 229 5.74 23.18 -16.35
C PHE A 229 5.70 21.66 -16.53
N MET A 230 6.21 21.16 -17.67
CA MET A 230 6.11 19.77 -18.08
C MET A 230 7.47 19.16 -18.45
N SER A 231 8.18 19.81 -19.37
CA SER A 231 9.35 19.23 -20.06
C SER A 231 10.45 18.74 -19.12
N GLY A 232 10.72 19.47 -18.04
CA GLY A 232 11.77 19.10 -17.09
C GLY A 232 11.50 17.88 -16.22
N PHE A 233 10.29 17.30 -16.26
CA PHE A 233 10.02 16.05 -15.54
C PHE A 233 10.61 14.82 -16.26
N PHE A 234 10.68 14.82 -17.60
CA PHE A 234 11.18 13.68 -18.36
C PHE A 234 12.58 13.22 -17.91
N PRO A 235 13.61 14.10 -17.77
CA PRO A 235 14.93 13.68 -17.32
C PRO A 235 14.92 13.06 -15.92
N ILE A 236 14.03 13.52 -15.05
CA ILE A 236 13.96 13.04 -13.66
C ILE A 236 13.28 11.68 -13.59
N MET A 237 12.13 11.54 -14.24
CA MET A 237 11.31 10.33 -14.14
C MET A 237 11.91 9.18 -14.95
N MET A 238 12.43 9.47 -16.14
CA MET A 238 13.09 8.48 -16.99
C MET A 238 14.53 8.16 -16.57
N PHE A 239 15.21 9.01 -15.82
CA PHE A 239 16.64 8.77 -15.59
C PHE A 239 17.11 9.08 -14.17
N GLY A 240 16.73 10.22 -13.61
CA GLY A 240 17.10 10.58 -12.23
C GLY A 240 16.67 9.53 -11.21
N LEU A 241 15.39 9.15 -11.19
CA LEU A 241 14.85 8.17 -10.25
C LEU A 241 15.39 6.75 -10.47
N PRO A 242 15.52 6.24 -11.70
CA PRO A 242 16.28 5.01 -11.96
C PRO A 242 17.74 5.08 -11.44
N GLY A 243 18.41 6.22 -11.59
CA GLY A 243 19.75 6.45 -11.01
C GLY A 243 19.75 6.39 -9.47
N ALA A 244 18.73 6.94 -8.82
CA ALA A 244 18.53 6.81 -7.37
C ALA A 244 18.28 5.36 -6.95
N ALA A 245 17.44 4.62 -7.68
CA ALA A 245 17.19 3.21 -7.41
C ALA A 245 18.48 2.38 -7.49
N LEU A 246 19.31 2.63 -8.51
CA LEU A 246 20.60 1.98 -8.65
C LEU A 246 21.56 2.33 -7.50
N ALA A 247 21.59 3.59 -7.06
CA ALA A 247 22.37 4.02 -5.92
C ALA A 247 21.93 3.32 -4.62
N MET A 248 20.62 3.22 -4.38
CA MET A 248 20.06 2.49 -3.23
C MET A 248 20.42 1.01 -3.26
N TYR A 249 20.31 0.37 -4.43
CA TYR A 249 20.71 -1.03 -4.62
C TYR A 249 22.19 -1.26 -4.25
N PHE A 250 23.10 -0.43 -4.74
CA PHE A 250 24.53 -0.58 -4.43
C PHE A 250 24.90 -0.15 -3.00
N ALA A 251 24.09 0.67 -2.35
CA ALA A 251 24.27 1.02 -0.95
C ALA A 251 23.82 -0.09 0.02
N ALA A 252 22.93 -0.99 -0.41
CA ALA A 252 22.54 -2.16 0.38
C ALA A 252 23.71 -3.15 0.55
N PRO A 253 23.82 -3.83 1.72
CA PRO A 253 24.78 -4.92 1.94
C PRO A 253 24.66 -5.98 0.85
N LYS A 254 25.78 -6.60 0.47
CA LYS A 254 25.81 -7.56 -0.65
C LYS A 254 24.82 -8.71 -0.45
N GLU A 255 24.67 -9.17 0.78
CA GLU A 255 23.73 -10.26 1.13
C GLU A 255 22.26 -9.88 0.90
N ARG A 256 21.90 -8.60 1.04
CA ARG A 256 20.51 -8.11 0.89
C ARG A 256 20.17 -7.56 -0.50
N ARG A 257 21.17 -7.42 -1.38
CA ARG A 257 20.96 -6.94 -2.76
C ARG A 257 19.99 -7.80 -3.57
N PRO A 258 20.03 -9.15 -3.52
CA PRO A 258 19.06 -9.97 -4.23
C PRO A 258 17.61 -9.68 -3.81
N MET A 259 17.39 -9.46 -2.51
CA MET A 259 16.08 -9.15 -1.94
C MET A 259 15.54 -7.79 -2.43
N VAL A 260 16.35 -6.73 -2.37
CA VAL A 260 15.88 -5.37 -2.74
C VAL A 260 15.94 -5.10 -4.24
N GLY A 261 16.74 -5.85 -5.00
CA GLY A 261 16.99 -5.62 -6.42
C GLY A 261 15.74 -5.74 -7.27
N GLY A 262 14.94 -6.79 -7.08
CA GLY A 262 13.69 -6.99 -7.83
C GLY A 262 12.68 -5.86 -7.59
N MET A 263 12.50 -5.47 -6.34
CA MET A 263 11.62 -4.36 -5.96
C MET A 263 12.08 -3.03 -6.57
N LEU A 264 13.35 -2.66 -6.39
CA LEU A 264 13.92 -1.39 -6.87
C LEU A 264 13.88 -1.30 -8.40
N LEU A 265 14.18 -2.40 -9.09
CA LEU A 265 14.09 -2.47 -10.54
C LEU A 265 12.65 -2.28 -11.03
N SER A 266 11.69 -2.98 -10.41
CA SER A 266 10.27 -2.87 -10.76
C SER A 266 9.77 -1.42 -10.67
N VAL A 267 9.98 -0.76 -9.52
CA VAL A 267 9.53 0.63 -9.35
C VAL A 267 10.29 1.63 -10.22
N ALA A 268 11.57 1.37 -10.52
CA ALA A 268 12.35 2.19 -11.46
C ALA A 268 11.84 2.05 -12.90
N ILE A 269 11.49 0.84 -13.35
CA ILE A 269 10.87 0.61 -14.66
C ILE A 269 9.50 1.28 -14.73
N THR A 270 8.70 1.23 -13.67
CA THR A 270 7.42 1.93 -13.61
C THR A 270 7.61 3.44 -13.79
N ALA A 271 8.54 4.05 -13.03
CA ALA A 271 8.87 5.47 -13.17
C ALA A 271 9.39 5.79 -14.58
N PHE A 272 10.24 4.93 -15.15
CA PHE A 272 10.76 5.10 -16.51
C PHE A 272 9.66 5.10 -17.57
N LEU A 273 8.82 4.06 -17.59
CA LEU A 273 7.85 3.86 -18.66
C LEU A 273 6.66 4.80 -18.54
N THR A 274 6.11 4.90 -17.34
CA THR A 274 4.83 5.57 -17.08
C THR A 274 5.00 6.95 -16.49
N GLY A 275 6.16 7.23 -15.90
CA GLY A 275 6.38 8.46 -15.16
C GLY A 275 5.82 8.44 -13.74
N VAL A 276 5.18 7.37 -13.28
CA VAL A 276 4.68 7.28 -11.90
C VAL A 276 5.85 7.12 -10.95
N THR A 277 6.09 8.14 -10.12
CA THR A 277 7.28 8.24 -9.25
C THR A 277 7.02 7.80 -7.83
N GLU A 278 5.77 7.86 -7.39
CA GLU A 278 5.39 7.68 -6.00
C GLU A 278 5.88 6.35 -5.42
N PRO A 279 5.74 5.18 -6.07
CA PRO A 279 6.22 3.92 -5.53
C PRO A 279 7.71 3.93 -5.17
N LEU A 280 8.53 4.69 -5.91
CA LEU A 280 9.98 4.79 -5.71
C LEU A 280 10.33 5.90 -4.70
N GLU A 281 9.77 7.11 -4.86
CA GLU A 281 9.96 8.23 -3.93
C GLU A 281 9.57 7.82 -2.51
N PHE A 282 8.53 6.99 -2.40
CA PHE A 282 7.98 6.54 -1.14
C PHE A 282 8.91 5.65 -0.34
N LEU A 283 9.88 5.01 -0.99
CA LEU A 283 10.87 4.14 -0.35
C LEU A 283 11.95 4.92 0.40
N PHE A 284 12.17 6.20 0.11
CA PHE A 284 13.22 6.98 0.77
C PHE A 284 12.73 8.30 1.35
N MET A 285 11.57 8.83 0.94
CA MET A 285 11.14 10.15 1.40
C MET A 285 10.98 10.30 2.93
N PHE A 286 10.58 9.22 3.60
CA PHE A 286 10.37 9.22 5.06
C PHE A 286 11.56 8.65 5.82
N LEU A 287 12.24 7.65 5.24
CA LEU A 287 13.43 7.03 5.83
C LEU A 287 14.68 7.92 5.69
N ALA A 288 14.73 8.74 4.65
CA ALA A 288 15.83 9.61 4.30
C ALA A 288 15.34 10.97 3.74
N PRO A 289 14.78 11.85 4.60
CA PRO A 289 14.24 13.15 4.17
C PRO A 289 15.26 14.04 3.43
N LEU A 290 16.55 13.88 3.73
CA LEU A 290 17.62 14.60 3.03
C LEU A 290 17.73 14.21 1.54
N LEU A 291 17.60 12.92 1.21
CA LEU A 291 17.57 12.46 -0.19
C LEU A 291 16.34 12.98 -0.92
N TYR A 292 15.24 13.16 -0.18
CA TYR A 292 14.02 13.72 -0.72
C TYR A 292 14.13 15.21 -1.04
N LEU A 293 14.72 15.99 -0.12
CA LEU A 293 15.03 17.39 -0.39
C LEU A 293 15.95 17.53 -1.60
N LEU A 294 16.98 16.68 -1.69
CA LEU A 294 17.88 16.65 -2.84
C LEU A 294 17.12 16.34 -4.14
N HIS A 295 16.25 15.33 -4.13
CA HIS A 295 15.41 14.98 -5.27
C HIS A 295 14.50 16.16 -5.69
N ALA A 296 13.89 16.88 -4.74
CA ALA A 296 13.10 18.07 -5.03
C ALA A 296 13.94 19.16 -5.69
N ILE A 297 15.14 19.45 -5.17
CA ILE A 297 16.05 20.46 -5.73
C ILE A 297 16.45 20.08 -7.15
N LEU A 298 16.89 18.83 -7.36
CA LEU A 298 17.30 18.35 -8.68
C LEU A 298 16.15 18.39 -9.69
N THR A 299 14.91 18.14 -9.25
CA THR A 299 13.73 18.29 -10.10
C THR A 299 13.49 19.74 -10.51
N GLY A 300 13.60 20.68 -9.57
CA GLY A 300 13.56 22.12 -9.89
C GLY A 300 14.67 22.53 -10.87
N ILE A 301 15.89 22.04 -10.69
CA ILE A 301 17.00 22.30 -11.63
C ILE A 301 16.69 21.73 -13.01
N SER A 302 16.10 20.53 -13.10
CA SER A 302 15.74 19.93 -14.39
C SER A 302 14.72 20.77 -15.16
N LEU A 303 13.68 21.27 -14.48
CA LEU A 303 12.70 22.17 -15.09
C LEU A 303 13.31 23.51 -15.49
N PHE A 304 14.15 24.09 -14.63
CA PHE A 304 14.88 25.30 -14.95
C PHE A 304 15.71 25.14 -16.22
N VAL A 305 16.51 24.08 -16.30
CA VAL A 305 17.41 23.84 -17.45
C VAL A 305 16.62 23.53 -18.72
N ALA A 306 15.56 22.72 -18.64
CA ALA A 306 14.73 22.41 -19.81
C ALA A 306 14.10 23.69 -20.40
N THR A 307 13.56 24.56 -19.55
CA THR A 307 12.99 25.85 -19.98
C THR A 307 14.06 26.81 -20.48
N LEU A 308 15.24 26.87 -19.84
CA LEU A 308 16.35 27.72 -20.28
C LEU A 308 16.84 27.35 -21.68
N LEU A 309 16.86 26.05 -21.97
CA LEU A 309 17.23 25.52 -23.29
C LEU A 309 16.09 25.62 -24.32
N GLY A 310 14.94 26.21 -23.96
CA GLY A 310 13.79 26.35 -24.85
C GLY A 310 13.20 24.99 -25.28
N ILE A 311 13.27 23.98 -24.42
CA ILE A 311 12.67 22.68 -24.70
C ILE A 311 11.18 22.74 -24.34
N HIS A 312 10.33 22.44 -25.31
CA HIS A 312 8.88 22.36 -25.16
C HIS A 312 8.42 20.93 -25.48
N ALA A 313 8.06 20.18 -24.45
CA ALA A 313 7.52 18.82 -24.52
C ALA A 313 6.35 18.67 -23.56
N GLY A 314 5.23 18.17 -24.09
CA GLY A 314 4.06 17.80 -23.31
C GLY A 314 4.08 16.33 -22.89
N PHE A 315 3.16 15.98 -21.99
CA PHE A 315 2.85 14.64 -21.54
C PHE A 315 1.36 14.55 -21.21
N SER A 316 0.87 13.32 -21.23
CA SER A 316 -0.53 12.99 -20.96
C SER A 316 -0.83 12.84 -19.48
N PHE A 317 0.14 12.29 -18.75
CA PHE A 317 -0.05 11.81 -17.39
C PHE A 317 1.11 12.15 -16.50
N SER A 318 2.33 11.68 -16.82
CA SER A 318 3.44 11.80 -15.87
C SER A 318 4.83 11.79 -16.52
N ALA A 319 5.01 12.24 -17.75
CA ALA A 319 6.35 12.40 -18.36
C ALA A 319 7.22 11.11 -18.41
N GLY A 320 6.58 9.95 -18.61
CA GLY A 320 7.28 8.68 -18.83
C GLY A 320 7.79 8.53 -20.26
N ALA A 321 8.54 7.45 -20.53
CA ALA A 321 9.04 7.12 -21.86
C ALA A 321 7.91 6.94 -22.89
N ILE A 322 6.76 6.43 -22.46
CA ILE A 322 5.56 6.32 -23.32
C ILE A 322 5.10 7.71 -23.77
N ASP A 323 4.97 8.65 -22.83
CA ASP A 323 4.64 10.04 -23.14
C ASP A 323 5.70 10.67 -24.04
N TYR A 324 6.99 10.44 -23.77
CA TYR A 324 8.07 11.02 -24.56
C TYR A 324 7.98 10.61 -26.03
N VAL A 325 7.84 9.30 -26.30
CA VAL A 325 7.75 8.77 -27.66
C VAL A 325 6.50 9.28 -28.37
N LEU A 326 5.36 9.27 -27.68
CA LEU A 326 4.10 9.68 -28.29
C LEU A 326 4.10 11.18 -28.59
N MET A 327 4.61 12.02 -27.68
CA MET A 327 4.55 13.48 -27.81
C MET A 327 5.70 14.08 -28.63
N TYR A 328 6.69 13.27 -29.03
CA TYR A 328 7.92 13.72 -29.68
C TYR A 328 7.71 14.58 -30.94
N ASN A 329 6.72 14.23 -31.78
CA ASN A 329 6.46 14.90 -33.07
C ASN A 329 5.20 15.78 -33.08
N LEU A 330 4.65 16.11 -31.91
CA LEU A 330 3.47 17.00 -31.87
C LEU A 330 3.82 18.39 -32.42
N PRO A 331 2.89 19.11 -33.08
CA PRO A 331 3.16 20.43 -33.63
C PRO A 331 3.66 21.47 -32.61
N ALA A 332 3.27 21.35 -31.35
CA ALA A 332 3.73 22.21 -30.26
C ALA A 332 5.13 21.83 -29.71
N ALA A 333 5.63 20.64 -30.04
CA ALA A 333 6.91 20.15 -29.55
C ALA A 333 8.07 20.94 -30.20
N SER A 334 9.07 21.32 -29.41
CA SER A 334 10.23 22.03 -29.94
C SER A 334 11.17 21.08 -30.71
N ASN A 335 11.94 21.61 -31.65
CA ASN A 335 12.86 20.80 -32.47
C ASN A 335 14.00 20.15 -31.66
N ASN A 336 14.25 20.60 -30.43
CA ASN A 336 15.31 20.13 -29.55
C ASN A 336 14.85 19.18 -28.43
N VAL A 337 13.65 18.59 -28.54
CA VAL A 337 13.11 17.63 -27.54
C VAL A 337 14.04 16.43 -27.28
N TRP A 338 14.82 16.00 -28.26
CA TRP A 338 15.85 14.96 -28.09
C TRP A 338 16.86 15.25 -26.97
N MET A 339 17.07 16.53 -26.65
CA MET A 339 17.98 16.98 -25.60
C MET A 339 17.49 16.55 -24.21
N LEU A 340 16.21 16.22 -24.02
CA LEU A 340 15.71 15.62 -22.78
C LEU A 340 16.33 14.26 -22.49
N LEU A 341 16.70 13.47 -23.51
CA LEU A 341 17.43 12.21 -23.31
C LEU A 341 18.87 12.46 -22.84
N VAL A 342 19.52 13.48 -23.41
CA VAL A 342 20.87 13.90 -22.99
C VAL A 342 20.86 14.40 -21.56
N MET A 343 19.92 15.31 -21.24
CA MET A 343 19.67 15.74 -19.87
C MET A 343 19.39 14.54 -18.97
N GLY A 344 18.58 13.60 -19.44
CA GLY A 344 18.29 12.35 -18.76
C GLY A 344 19.55 11.60 -18.34
N VAL A 345 20.43 11.28 -19.28
CA VAL A 345 21.71 10.59 -18.99
C VAL A 345 22.56 11.39 -18.00
N VAL A 346 22.62 12.71 -18.13
CA VAL A 346 23.35 13.57 -17.17
C VAL A 346 22.72 13.48 -15.77
N PHE A 347 21.39 13.57 -15.67
CA PHE A 347 20.68 13.44 -14.40
C PHE A 347 20.79 12.03 -13.80
N PHE A 348 20.82 10.97 -14.62
CA PHE A 348 21.09 9.61 -14.14
C PHE A 348 22.42 9.56 -13.36
N ILE A 349 23.48 10.11 -13.95
CA ILE A 349 24.82 10.14 -13.34
C ILE A 349 24.81 10.99 -12.07
N ILE A 350 24.21 12.20 -12.13
CA ILE A 350 24.11 13.10 -10.97
C ILE A 350 23.36 12.42 -9.82
N TYR A 351 22.20 11.84 -10.09
CA TYR A 351 21.41 11.13 -9.08
C TYR A 351 22.19 9.95 -8.51
N PHE A 352 22.77 9.11 -9.36
CA PHE A 352 23.54 7.95 -8.92
C PHE A 352 24.69 8.34 -7.98
N LEU A 353 25.49 9.33 -8.37
CA LEU A 353 26.65 9.78 -7.58
C LEU A 353 26.23 10.46 -6.29
N LEU A 354 25.29 11.42 -6.35
CA LEU A 354 24.87 12.16 -5.16
C LEU A 354 24.13 11.28 -4.17
N PHE A 355 23.20 10.42 -4.63
CA PHE A 355 22.52 9.49 -3.73
C PHE A 355 23.53 8.53 -3.11
N SER A 356 24.44 7.95 -3.90
CA SER A 356 25.48 7.06 -3.36
C SER A 356 26.35 7.74 -2.30
N ALA A 357 26.76 8.97 -2.55
CA ALA A 357 27.57 9.75 -1.61
C ALA A 357 26.80 10.08 -0.33
N VAL A 358 25.60 10.64 -0.44
CA VAL A 358 24.77 11.06 0.70
C VAL A 358 24.32 9.87 1.54
N ILE A 359 23.92 8.75 0.91
CA ILE A 359 23.54 7.53 1.63
C ILE A 359 24.70 6.98 2.48
N ARG A 360 25.92 6.99 1.94
CA ARG A 360 27.10 6.47 2.65
C ARG A 360 27.61 7.44 3.70
N MET A 361 27.70 8.74 3.37
CA MET A 361 28.20 9.78 4.26
C MET A 361 27.34 9.92 5.53
N PHE A 362 26.02 9.87 5.39
CA PHE A 362 25.09 10.01 6.54
C PHE A 362 24.53 8.68 7.03
N ASN A 363 25.04 7.56 6.52
CA ASN A 363 24.57 6.21 6.84
C ASN A 363 23.02 6.06 6.79
N LEU A 364 22.40 6.60 5.73
CA LEU A 364 20.95 6.65 5.62
C LEU A 364 20.34 5.26 5.44
N LYS A 365 19.21 5.02 6.11
CA LYS A 365 18.47 3.75 6.15
C LYS A 365 17.58 3.57 4.92
N THR A 366 18.19 3.52 3.73
CA THR A 366 17.50 3.18 2.48
C THR A 366 17.10 1.70 2.45
N PRO A 367 16.19 1.26 1.56
CA PRO A 367 15.76 -0.14 1.50
C PRO A 367 16.92 -1.13 1.48
N GLY A 368 16.88 -2.13 2.38
CA GLY A 368 17.92 -3.13 2.56
C GLY A 368 19.03 -2.74 3.54
N ARG A 369 19.02 -1.51 4.10
CA ARG A 369 19.99 -1.03 5.10
C ARG A 369 19.39 -0.90 6.51
N GLU A 370 18.23 -1.49 6.75
CA GLU A 370 17.55 -1.55 8.04
C GLU A 370 18.37 -2.36 9.07
N ASP A 371 18.24 -2.06 10.35
CA ASP A 371 18.98 -2.77 11.40
C ASP A 371 18.49 -4.23 11.52
N LYS A 372 19.41 -5.18 11.80
CA LYS A 372 19.14 -6.64 11.83
C LYS A 372 18.00 -7.07 12.77
N VAL A 373 17.57 -6.20 13.69
CA VAL A 373 16.48 -6.48 14.65
C VAL A 373 15.09 -6.40 13.98
N ASP A 374 14.99 -5.81 12.79
CA ASP A 374 13.72 -5.66 12.06
C ASP A 374 13.37 -6.86 11.14
N GLU A 375 14.20 -7.90 11.08
CA GLU A 375 13.98 -9.10 10.26
C GLU A 375 13.46 -10.29 11.10
N MET A 376 12.17 -10.25 11.44
CA MET A 376 11.38 -11.48 11.57
C MET A 376 10.20 -11.32 10.63
N VAL A 377 10.40 -11.68 9.36
CA VAL A 377 9.31 -11.81 8.38
C VAL A 377 8.95 -13.29 8.38
N THR A 378 7.85 -13.67 9.03
CA THR A 378 7.24 -14.98 8.82
C THR A 378 6.64 -15.01 7.41
N GLU A 379 7.12 -15.90 6.55
CA GLU A 379 6.68 -16.03 5.15
C GLU A 379 5.19 -16.38 4.98
N GLU A 380 4.50 -16.77 6.06
CA GLU A 380 3.04 -16.98 6.08
C GLU A 380 2.23 -15.71 5.74
N ALA A 381 2.82 -14.52 5.84
CA ALA A 381 2.18 -13.25 5.46
C ALA A 381 2.10 -13.01 3.94
N ASN A 382 2.61 -13.94 3.10
CA ASN A 382 2.73 -13.74 1.66
C ASN A 382 1.89 -14.69 0.78
N SER A 383 0.84 -15.34 1.32
CA SER A 383 -0.14 -16.00 0.46
C SER A 383 -1.08 -14.96 -0.16
N ASN A 384 -1.34 -15.06 -1.47
CA ASN A 384 -2.39 -14.28 -2.15
C ASN A 384 -3.77 -14.96 -1.99
N THR A 385 -3.97 -15.74 -0.93
CA THR A 385 -5.26 -16.37 -0.62
C THR A 385 -6.11 -15.41 0.21
N GLU A 386 -7.44 -15.53 0.09
CA GLU A 386 -8.39 -14.67 0.82
C GLU A 386 -8.24 -14.83 2.34
N GLU A 387 -7.93 -16.04 2.82
CA GLU A 387 -7.63 -16.34 4.23
C GLU A 387 -6.34 -15.68 4.72
N GLY A 388 -5.25 -15.76 3.95
CA GLY A 388 -3.97 -15.15 4.33
C GLY A 388 -4.05 -13.62 4.41
N LEU A 389 -4.80 -13.00 3.50
CA LEU A 389 -5.06 -11.57 3.55
C LEU A 389 -5.91 -11.18 4.78
N THR A 390 -6.89 -12.01 5.14
CA THR A 390 -7.73 -11.82 6.33
C THR A 390 -6.90 -11.89 7.62
N GLN A 391 -6.01 -12.87 7.72
CA GLN A 391 -5.15 -13.05 8.90
C GLN A 391 -4.10 -11.93 9.01
N LEU A 392 -3.51 -11.53 7.88
CA LEU A 392 -2.59 -10.40 7.82
C LEU A 392 -3.28 -9.09 8.22
N ALA A 393 -4.47 -8.82 7.70
CA ALA A 393 -5.28 -7.65 8.06
C ALA A 393 -5.62 -7.63 9.55
N THR A 394 -6.02 -8.77 10.11
CA THR A 394 -6.30 -8.91 11.55
C THR A 394 -5.06 -8.61 12.40
N SER A 395 -3.90 -9.10 11.98
CA SER A 395 -2.63 -8.87 12.67
C SER A 395 -2.20 -7.41 12.61
N TYR A 396 -2.39 -6.73 11.48
CA TYR A 396 -2.14 -5.29 11.37
C TYR A 396 -3.09 -4.48 12.26
N ILE A 397 -4.38 -4.85 12.35
CA ILE A 397 -5.35 -4.22 13.26
C ILE A 397 -4.88 -4.36 14.72
N ALA A 398 -4.45 -5.56 15.13
CA ALA A 398 -3.92 -5.78 16.46
C ALA A 398 -2.66 -4.93 16.73
N ALA A 399 -1.71 -4.89 15.79
CA ALA A 399 -0.46 -4.15 15.90
C ALA A 399 -0.66 -2.63 16.03
N VAL A 400 -1.73 -2.06 15.45
CA VAL A 400 -2.03 -0.63 15.57
C VAL A 400 -2.87 -0.28 16.80
N GLY A 401 -3.03 -1.21 17.74
CA GLY A 401 -3.72 -1.00 19.01
C GLY A 401 -5.16 -1.52 19.05
N GLY A 402 -5.52 -2.42 18.13
CA GLY A 402 -6.83 -3.06 18.03
C GLY A 402 -7.90 -2.18 17.37
N THR A 403 -9.10 -2.73 17.20
CA THR A 403 -10.24 -2.01 16.61
C THR A 403 -10.57 -0.76 17.42
N ASP A 404 -10.40 -0.80 18.74
CA ASP A 404 -10.65 0.33 19.65
C ASP A 404 -9.70 1.51 19.45
N ASN A 405 -8.53 1.28 18.84
CA ASN A 405 -7.62 2.36 18.48
C ASN A 405 -7.82 2.84 17.04
N LEU A 406 -8.60 2.15 16.20
CA LEU A 406 -8.79 2.47 14.79
C LEU A 406 -10.05 3.31 14.56
N LYS A 407 -9.87 4.46 13.91
CA LYS A 407 -10.95 5.41 13.57
C LYS A 407 -11.27 5.43 12.08
N ALA A 408 -10.26 5.30 11.23
CA ALA A 408 -10.44 5.19 9.79
C ALA A 408 -9.31 4.35 9.20
N ILE A 409 -9.68 3.44 8.31
CA ILE A 409 -8.75 2.62 7.54
C ILE A 409 -8.76 3.13 6.12
N ASP A 410 -7.58 3.52 5.67
CA ASP A 410 -7.32 3.92 4.30
C ASP A 410 -6.01 3.30 3.82
N ALA A 411 -5.78 3.27 2.52
CA ALA A 411 -4.57 2.79 1.90
C ALA A 411 -4.28 3.55 0.60
N CYS A 412 -3.00 3.69 0.29
CA CYS A 412 -2.49 4.02 -1.04
C CYS A 412 -1.63 2.87 -1.54
N ILE A 413 -1.11 2.95 -2.78
CA ILE A 413 -0.35 1.88 -3.45
C ILE A 413 0.61 1.13 -2.52
N THR A 414 1.42 1.83 -1.72
CA THR A 414 2.43 1.18 -0.86
C THR A 414 2.22 1.33 0.65
N ARG A 415 1.15 1.97 1.11
CA ARG A 415 0.96 2.27 2.54
C ARG A 415 -0.47 2.17 3.03
N LEU A 416 -0.65 1.58 4.20
CA LEU A 416 -1.85 1.75 5.02
C LEU A 416 -1.80 3.13 5.66
N ARG A 417 -2.84 3.94 5.45
CA ARG A 417 -3.04 5.26 6.04
C ARG A 417 -4.12 5.15 7.09
N LEU A 418 -3.72 5.08 8.35
CA LEU A 418 -4.65 4.78 9.43
C LEU A 418 -4.85 6.03 10.28
N THR A 419 -6.10 6.36 10.54
CA THR A 419 -6.45 7.31 11.59
C THR A 419 -6.69 6.50 12.86
N VAL A 420 -5.93 6.80 13.90
CA VAL A 420 -5.99 6.14 15.19
C VAL A 420 -6.44 7.10 16.29
N ASN A 421 -6.92 6.57 17.41
CA ASN A 421 -7.26 7.37 18.59
C ASN A 421 -5.99 7.88 19.28
N ASP A 422 -4.96 7.02 19.38
CA ASP A 422 -3.64 7.36 19.91
C ASP A 422 -2.51 6.59 19.18
N SER A 423 -1.60 7.32 18.54
CA SER A 423 -0.42 6.76 17.86
C SER A 423 0.61 6.15 18.81
N ALA A 424 0.56 6.48 20.11
CA ALA A 424 1.42 5.86 21.12
C ALA A 424 1.06 4.39 21.36
N ARG A 425 -0.20 4.00 21.11
CA ARG A 425 -0.69 2.62 21.24
C ARG A 425 -0.33 1.72 20.04
N VAL A 426 0.38 2.27 19.05
CA VAL A 426 0.79 1.54 17.84
C VAL A 426 2.14 0.88 18.11
N ASN A 427 2.20 -0.42 17.89
CA ASN A 427 3.40 -1.24 18.05
C ASN A 427 4.18 -1.32 16.72
N ASP A 428 5.14 -0.41 16.55
CA ASP A 428 5.95 -0.29 15.35
C ASP A 428 6.71 -1.59 15.03
N ALA A 429 7.23 -2.28 16.05
CA ALA A 429 7.95 -3.54 15.90
C ALA A 429 7.02 -4.67 15.42
N ALA A 430 5.80 -4.74 15.95
CA ALA A 430 4.79 -5.69 15.45
C ALA A 430 4.43 -5.42 13.99
N CYS A 431 4.22 -4.15 13.60
CA CYS A 431 3.98 -3.82 12.19
C CYS A 431 5.14 -4.24 11.28
N LYS A 432 6.40 -4.05 11.71
CA LYS A 432 7.57 -4.47 10.93
C LYS A 432 7.67 -5.99 10.79
N ARG A 433 7.39 -6.74 11.87
CA ARG A 433 7.31 -8.22 11.83
C ARG A 433 6.26 -8.74 10.84
N LEU A 434 5.18 -7.99 10.65
CA LEU A 434 4.14 -8.29 9.65
C LEU A 434 4.53 -7.93 8.20
N GLY A 435 5.78 -7.52 7.97
CA GLY A 435 6.30 -7.18 6.65
C GLY A 435 6.23 -5.68 6.30
N ALA A 436 5.95 -4.81 7.26
CA ALA A 436 6.05 -3.37 7.02
C ALA A 436 7.52 -2.92 6.96
N SER A 437 7.91 -2.20 5.92
CA SER A 437 9.24 -1.57 5.83
C SER A 437 9.39 -0.36 6.74
N GLY A 438 8.29 0.14 7.32
CA GLY A 438 8.33 1.19 8.33
C GLY A 438 6.96 1.63 8.81
N VAL A 439 6.93 2.29 9.97
CA VAL A 439 5.75 2.95 10.54
C VAL A 439 6.09 4.43 10.75
N VAL A 440 5.25 5.32 10.22
CA VAL A 440 5.43 6.77 10.30
C VAL A 440 4.26 7.37 11.09
N LYS A 441 4.55 7.94 12.25
CA LYS A 441 3.58 8.66 13.08
C LYS A 441 3.60 10.13 12.73
N LEU A 442 2.70 10.56 11.83
CA LEU A 442 2.62 11.95 11.37
C LEU A 442 2.16 12.89 12.48
N ASN A 443 1.30 12.40 13.37
CA ASN A 443 0.83 13.07 14.58
C ASN A 443 0.19 12.03 15.52
N LYS A 444 -0.37 12.49 16.66
CA LYS A 444 -1.02 11.63 17.67
C LYS A 444 -2.17 10.75 17.16
N GLN A 445 -2.75 11.06 16.00
CA GLN A 445 -3.95 10.40 15.46
C GLN A 445 -3.78 9.89 14.03
N THR A 446 -2.64 10.12 13.37
CA THR A 446 -2.45 9.74 11.97
C THR A 446 -1.13 9.00 11.83
N ILE A 447 -1.23 7.73 11.41
CA ILE A 447 -0.08 6.87 11.15
C ILE A 447 -0.09 6.39 9.70
N GLN A 448 1.09 6.06 9.18
CA GLN A 448 1.24 5.35 7.92
C GLN A 448 2.10 4.10 8.13
N VAL A 449 1.60 2.93 7.74
CA VAL A 449 2.36 1.67 7.76
C VAL A 449 2.73 1.34 6.32
N ILE A 450 4.03 1.26 6.03
CA ILE A 450 4.56 1.05 4.68
C ILE A 450 4.64 -0.46 4.42
N VAL A 451 3.68 -1.02 3.69
CA VAL A 451 3.54 -2.47 3.48
C VAL A 451 3.77 -2.90 2.02
N GLY A 452 4.15 -1.95 1.15
CA GLY A 452 4.38 -2.21 -0.28
C GLY A 452 3.08 -2.36 -1.07
N ALA A 453 3.19 -2.84 -2.32
CA ALA A 453 2.12 -2.83 -3.33
C ALA A 453 0.78 -3.48 -2.91
N LYS A 454 0.78 -4.24 -1.81
CA LYS A 454 -0.40 -4.91 -1.23
C LYS A 454 -1.22 -4.03 -0.29
N ALA A 455 -0.82 -2.78 -0.05
CA ALA A 455 -1.45 -1.91 0.93
C ALA A 455 -2.95 -1.71 0.70
N GLU A 456 -3.39 -1.55 -0.54
CA GLU A 456 -4.82 -1.38 -0.86
C GLU A 456 -5.62 -2.63 -0.51
N SER A 457 -5.13 -3.81 -0.93
CA SER A 457 -5.74 -5.10 -0.61
C SER A 457 -5.82 -5.33 0.90
N ILE A 458 -4.74 -5.06 1.64
CA ILE A 458 -4.72 -5.20 3.10
C ILE A 458 -5.70 -4.21 3.74
N GLY A 459 -5.73 -2.95 3.29
CA GLY A 459 -6.62 -1.93 3.83
C GLY A 459 -8.10 -2.23 3.61
N ASP A 460 -8.46 -2.78 2.45
CA ASP A 460 -9.83 -3.20 2.17
C ASP A 460 -10.22 -4.43 3.00
N GLU A 461 -9.32 -5.38 3.18
CA GLU A 461 -9.58 -6.54 4.02
C GLU A 461 -9.69 -6.16 5.51
N MET A 462 -8.87 -5.22 6.00
CA MET A 462 -9.01 -4.66 7.35
C MET A 462 -10.41 -4.08 7.59
N LYS A 463 -11.01 -3.41 6.61
CA LYS A 463 -12.38 -2.89 6.72
C LYS A 463 -13.40 -4.02 6.86
N LYS A 464 -13.22 -5.13 6.12
CA LYS A 464 -14.08 -6.32 6.23
C LYS A 464 -13.93 -6.98 7.60
N VAL A 465 -12.70 -7.14 8.10
CA VAL A 465 -12.43 -7.70 9.43
C VAL A 465 -13.09 -6.87 10.53
N VAL A 466 -12.91 -5.55 10.52
CA VAL A 466 -13.56 -4.64 11.49
C VAL A 466 -15.09 -4.71 11.41
N ALA A 467 -15.65 -4.91 10.21
CA ALA A 467 -17.10 -5.08 10.05
C ALA A 467 -17.62 -6.43 10.59
N ARG A 468 -16.78 -7.47 10.65
CA ARG A 468 -17.12 -8.80 11.18
C ARG A 468 -17.04 -8.87 12.71
N GLY A 469 -16.15 -8.10 13.35
CA GLY A 469 -16.05 -8.05 14.80
C GLY A 469 -14.83 -7.27 15.33
N PRO A 470 -14.77 -7.01 16.65
CA PRO A 470 -13.65 -6.33 17.27
C PRO A 470 -12.39 -7.23 17.32
N VAL A 471 -11.23 -6.63 17.10
CA VAL A 471 -9.92 -7.27 17.18
C VAL A 471 -9.15 -6.62 18.33
N ALA A 472 -8.60 -7.44 19.22
CA ALA A 472 -7.85 -6.99 20.38
C ALA A 472 -6.51 -6.35 20.00
N ALA A 473 -6.03 -5.43 20.84
CA ALA A 473 -4.70 -4.82 20.68
C ALA A 473 -3.59 -5.84 20.97
N ALA A 474 -2.49 -5.78 20.21
CA ALA A 474 -1.26 -6.44 20.59
C ALA A 474 -0.67 -5.72 21.83
N SER A 475 -0.41 -6.45 22.92
CA SER A 475 0.13 -5.88 24.16
C SER A 475 1.56 -5.32 23.97
N ALA A 476 1.85 -4.17 24.58
CA ALA A 476 3.09 -3.41 24.41
C ALA A 476 4.24 -3.81 25.36
N ASP A 477 4.02 -4.65 26.36
CA ASP A 477 5.00 -4.98 27.41
C ASP A 477 5.74 -6.31 27.19
N ALA A 478 6.53 -6.41 26.13
CA ALA A 478 7.47 -7.53 25.94
C ALA A 478 8.94 -7.09 26.11
N ALA A 479 9.20 -6.12 27.00
CA ALA A 479 10.56 -5.62 27.26
C ALA A 479 11.11 -5.88 28.68
N HIS A 480 10.30 -6.36 29.63
CA HIS A 480 10.82 -6.86 30.92
C HIS A 480 9.88 -7.92 31.48
N VAL A 481 10.26 -9.20 31.37
CA VAL A 481 9.58 -10.26 32.12
C VAL A 481 10.14 -10.24 33.54
N ALA A 482 9.46 -9.52 34.43
CA ALA A 482 9.43 -9.92 35.83
C ALA A 482 8.56 -11.17 35.91
N THR A 483 9.10 -12.20 36.54
CA THR A 483 8.51 -13.52 36.77
C THR A 483 7.05 -13.40 37.23
N PRO A 484 6.05 -13.98 36.52
CA PRO A 484 4.71 -14.07 37.05
C PRO A 484 4.70 -15.05 38.23
N ALA A 485 4.05 -14.65 39.31
CA ALA A 485 3.66 -15.57 40.38
C ALA A 485 2.81 -16.72 39.80
N PRO A 486 2.80 -17.91 40.43
CA PRO A 486 2.21 -19.10 39.85
C PRO A 486 0.71 -18.90 39.61
N ALA A 487 0.28 -19.00 38.35
CA ALA A 487 -1.13 -19.13 38.02
C ALA A 487 -1.66 -20.46 38.59
N ALA A 488 -2.84 -20.40 39.22
CA ALA A 488 -3.50 -21.54 39.82
C ALA A 488 -3.72 -22.66 38.80
N LYS A 489 -3.35 -23.89 39.17
CA LYS A 489 -3.58 -25.10 38.38
C LYS A 489 -5.06 -25.23 38.04
N PRO A 490 -5.44 -25.52 36.77
CA PRO A 490 -6.80 -25.94 36.44
C PRO A 490 -7.15 -27.19 37.25
N GLN A 491 -8.19 -27.09 38.09
CA GLN A 491 -8.77 -28.25 38.74
C GLN A 491 -9.45 -29.12 37.70
N ALA A 492 -9.10 -30.42 37.71
CA ALA A 492 -9.72 -31.43 36.87
C ALA A 492 -11.23 -31.46 37.08
N VAL A 493 -11.99 -31.37 35.98
CA VAL A 493 -13.42 -31.67 35.95
C VAL A 493 -13.55 -33.20 36.05
N PRO A 494 -14.16 -33.76 37.10
CA PRO A 494 -14.31 -35.19 37.25
C PRO A 494 -15.41 -35.65 36.27
N ASN A 495 -15.04 -35.96 35.03
CA ASN A 495 -15.74 -36.81 34.03
C ASN A 495 -15.30 -36.57 32.55
N ALA A 496 -14.22 -35.84 32.29
CA ALA A 496 -13.77 -35.62 30.90
C ALA A 496 -13.30 -36.93 30.22
N VAL A 497 -13.90 -37.27 29.08
CA VAL A 497 -13.61 -38.49 28.30
C VAL A 497 -12.33 -38.28 27.48
N THR A 498 -11.44 -39.27 27.43
CA THR A 498 -10.29 -39.24 26.52
C THR A 498 -10.78 -39.34 25.08
N ILE A 499 -10.53 -38.31 24.28
CA ILE A 499 -10.95 -38.28 22.87
C ILE A 499 -9.85 -38.81 21.95
N ALA A 500 -8.59 -38.53 22.27
CA ALA A 500 -7.43 -39.04 21.56
C ALA A 500 -6.29 -39.35 22.55
N GLU A 501 -5.59 -40.45 22.32
CA GLU A 501 -4.36 -40.81 23.01
C GLU A 501 -3.24 -40.85 21.96
N LEU A 502 -2.23 -39.99 22.13
CA LEU A 502 -1.11 -39.93 21.21
C LEU A 502 0.01 -40.83 21.72
N VAL A 503 0.63 -41.58 20.81
CA VAL A 503 1.95 -42.19 21.03
C VAL A 503 3.04 -41.24 20.56
N SER A 504 4.25 -41.38 21.11
CA SER A 504 5.37 -40.56 20.67
C SER A 504 5.62 -40.77 19.17
N PRO A 505 5.69 -39.71 18.35
CA PRO A 505 6.03 -39.84 16.94
C PRO A 505 7.53 -40.10 16.73
N ILE A 506 8.35 -39.90 17.77
CA ILE A 506 9.81 -39.91 17.70
C ILE A 506 10.37 -40.72 18.89
N THR A 507 11.42 -41.52 18.68
CA THR A 507 12.16 -42.15 19.77
C THR A 507 13.20 -41.16 20.28
N GLY A 508 13.26 -40.92 21.58
CA GLY A 508 14.19 -39.95 22.15
C GLY A 508 13.88 -39.53 23.58
N GLU A 509 14.52 -38.45 24.01
CA GLU A 509 14.30 -37.87 25.35
C GLU A 509 13.22 -36.80 25.31
N VAL A 510 12.25 -36.88 26.22
CA VAL A 510 11.20 -35.87 26.38
C VAL A 510 11.82 -34.58 26.88
N VAL A 511 11.44 -33.48 26.25
CA VAL A 511 11.82 -32.12 26.62
C VAL A 511 10.53 -31.35 26.91
N ALA A 512 10.52 -30.67 28.06
CA ALA A 512 9.40 -29.81 28.42
C ALA A 512 9.25 -28.71 27.35
N LEU A 513 8.01 -28.39 26.99
CA LEU A 513 7.74 -27.50 25.86
C LEU A 513 8.35 -26.11 26.09
N ASP A 514 8.37 -25.62 27.33
CA ASP A 514 9.00 -24.35 27.74
C ASP A 514 10.55 -24.33 27.64
N GLN A 515 11.18 -25.48 27.44
CA GLN A 515 12.62 -25.62 27.21
C GLN A 515 12.99 -25.71 25.71
N VAL A 516 12.00 -25.65 24.81
CA VAL A 516 12.25 -25.62 23.37
C VAL A 516 12.95 -24.29 23.02
N PRO A 517 14.06 -24.29 22.25
CA PRO A 517 14.79 -23.07 21.91
C PRO A 517 14.12 -22.27 20.77
N ASP A 518 12.79 -22.18 20.81
CA ASP A 518 11.91 -21.44 19.93
C ASP A 518 10.77 -20.82 20.75
N GLU A 519 10.58 -19.50 20.64
CA GLU A 519 9.64 -18.76 21.50
C GLU A 519 8.18 -19.11 21.19
N ALA A 520 7.83 -19.45 19.94
CA ALA A 520 6.46 -19.76 19.56
C ALA A 520 6.01 -21.10 20.17
N PHE A 521 6.90 -22.10 20.18
CA PHE A 521 6.64 -23.37 20.86
C PHE A 521 6.75 -23.24 22.39
N ALA A 522 7.80 -22.59 22.91
CA ALA A 522 8.02 -22.50 24.36
C ALA A 522 6.94 -21.71 25.11
N SER A 523 6.34 -20.72 24.46
CA SER A 523 5.21 -19.97 25.01
C SER A 523 3.86 -20.66 24.84
N LYS A 524 3.82 -21.84 24.18
CA LYS A 524 2.61 -22.56 23.76
C LYS A 524 1.73 -21.80 22.76
N ALA A 525 2.24 -20.77 22.09
CA ALA A 525 1.48 -19.99 21.12
C ALA A 525 1.04 -20.81 19.89
N VAL A 526 1.80 -21.86 19.54
CA VAL A 526 1.47 -22.80 18.45
C VAL A 526 0.51 -23.91 18.91
N GLY A 527 0.34 -24.10 20.22
CA GLY A 527 -0.44 -25.19 20.82
C GLY A 527 0.23 -25.79 22.06
N ASP A 528 -0.54 -26.50 22.88
CA ASP A 528 -0.01 -27.24 24.04
C ASP A 528 0.48 -28.65 23.65
N GLY A 529 1.44 -29.19 24.39
CA GLY A 529 2.04 -30.50 24.10
C GLY A 529 3.39 -30.70 24.78
N VAL A 530 4.27 -31.48 24.13
CA VAL A 530 5.65 -31.74 24.57
C VAL A 530 6.59 -31.72 23.39
N ALA A 531 7.89 -31.64 23.64
CA ALA A 531 8.90 -31.86 22.61
C ALA A 531 9.68 -33.15 22.90
N VAL A 532 10.28 -33.72 21.86
CA VAL A 532 11.15 -34.90 21.96
C VAL A 532 12.46 -34.59 21.24
N LYS A 533 13.59 -34.88 21.87
CA LYS A 533 14.90 -34.84 21.22
C LYS A 533 15.21 -36.21 20.59
N PRO A 534 15.23 -36.35 19.26
CA PRO A 534 15.32 -37.63 18.57
C PRO A 534 16.65 -38.34 18.82
N THR A 535 16.58 -39.66 19.00
CA THR A 535 17.71 -40.59 19.03
C THR A 535 17.60 -41.68 17.96
N ASP A 536 16.46 -41.78 17.26
CA ASP A 536 16.24 -42.68 16.12
C ASP A 536 15.82 -41.86 14.89
N LYS A 537 16.09 -42.42 13.71
CA LYS A 537 15.82 -41.79 12.41
C LYS A 537 14.35 -41.82 11.99
N THR A 538 13.53 -42.67 12.60
CA THR A 538 12.15 -42.86 12.12
C THR A 538 11.17 -41.93 12.84
N VAL A 539 10.38 -41.19 12.08
CA VAL A 539 9.23 -40.41 12.57
C VAL A 539 7.95 -41.10 12.14
N VAL A 540 7.07 -41.38 13.09
CA VAL A 540 5.80 -42.08 12.88
C VAL A 540 4.61 -41.19 13.17
N SER A 541 3.43 -41.58 12.70
CA SER A 541 2.19 -40.89 13.06
C SER A 541 1.88 -41.08 14.55
N PRO A 542 1.59 -40.01 15.31
CA PRO A 542 1.30 -40.11 16.73
C PRO A 542 -0.10 -40.65 17.04
N ALA A 543 -1.02 -40.65 16.07
CA ALA A 543 -2.38 -41.16 16.20
C ALA A 543 -2.92 -41.65 14.85
N ALA A 544 -4.11 -42.26 14.85
CA ALA A 544 -4.85 -42.50 13.62
C ALA A 544 -5.53 -41.20 13.13
N GLY A 545 -5.51 -40.95 11.82
CA GLY A 545 -6.06 -39.74 11.24
C GLY A 545 -5.58 -39.48 9.81
N THR A 546 -5.76 -38.26 9.33
CA THR A 546 -5.37 -37.83 7.98
C THR A 546 -4.21 -36.86 8.05
N ILE A 547 -3.16 -37.09 7.23
CA ILE A 547 -2.06 -36.12 7.06
C ILE A 547 -2.58 -34.94 6.24
N VAL A 548 -3.15 -33.94 6.89
CA VAL A 548 -3.74 -32.76 6.24
C VAL A 548 -2.68 -31.84 5.63
N LYS A 549 -1.45 -31.85 6.18
CA LYS A 549 -0.35 -31.09 5.62
C LYS A 549 0.98 -31.79 5.82
N ILE A 550 1.81 -31.84 4.79
CA ILE A 550 3.25 -32.09 4.95
C ILE A 550 4.01 -30.98 4.22
N PHE A 551 4.89 -30.28 4.93
CA PHE A 551 5.53 -29.09 4.37
C PHE A 551 6.50 -29.48 3.24
N ASN A 552 6.70 -28.58 2.26
CA ASN A 552 7.53 -28.87 1.07
C ASN A 552 8.97 -29.26 1.42
N THR A 553 9.52 -28.68 2.49
CA THR A 553 10.86 -29.00 3.00
C THR A 553 10.85 -30.15 4.00
N ASN A 554 9.73 -30.85 4.18
CA ASN A 554 9.58 -32.04 5.04
C ASN A 554 9.97 -31.85 6.52
N HIS A 555 10.08 -30.61 6.98
CA HIS A 555 10.49 -30.26 8.34
C HIS A 555 9.37 -30.39 9.38
N ALA A 556 8.12 -30.51 8.94
CA ALA A 556 6.96 -30.74 9.79
C ALA A 556 5.83 -31.43 9.01
N PHE A 557 4.86 -31.96 9.74
CA PHE A 557 3.56 -32.36 9.21
C PHE A 557 2.43 -32.10 10.21
N CYS A 558 1.23 -31.90 9.69
CA CYS A 558 0.00 -31.75 10.45
C CYS A 558 -0.89 -32.98 10.24
N LEU A 559 -1.38 -33.55 11.33
CA LEU A 559 -2.29 -34.67 11.37
C LEU A 559 -3.62 -34.20 11.98
N GLU A 560 -4.73 -34.44 11.31
CA GLU A 560 -6.06 -34.28 11.89
C GLU A 560 -6.58 -35.65 12.31
N THR A 561 -6.92 -35.81 13.59
CA THR A 561 -7.51 -37.06 14.12
C THR A 561 -9.01 -37.14 13.81
N GLU A 562 -9.60 -38.33 13.85
CA GLU A 562 -11.04 -38.53 13.60
C GLU A 562 -11.97 -37.68 14.49
N LYS A 563 -11.49 -37.26 15.67
CA LYS A 563 -12.24 -36.44 16.63
C LYS A 563 -11.83 -34.96 16.60
N GLY A 564 -11.17 -34.52 15.53
CA GLY A 564 -10.89 -33.11 15.24
C GLY A 564 -9.71 -32.50 16.00
N ALA A 565 -8.88 -33.28 16.70
CA ALA A 565 -7.63 -32.75 17.24
C ALA A 565 -6.59 -32.60 16.11
N GLU A 566 -6.04 -31.40 15.97
CA GLU A 566 -5.01 -31.04 15.01
C GLU A 566 -3.64 -31.14 15.68
N ILE A 567 -2.81 -32.07 15.22
CA ILE A 567 -1.50 -32.37 15.78
C ILE A 567 -0.42 -31.91 14.83
N VAL A 568 0.47 -31.05 15.32
CA VAL A 568 1.65 -30.59 14.59
C VAL A 568 2.87 -31.34 15.12
N VAL A 569 3.53 -32.09 14.26
CA VAL A 569 4.83 -32.72 14.52
C VAL A 569 5.89 -31.95 13.76
N HIS A 570 6.77 -31.26 14.49
CA HIS A 570 7.80 -30.40 13.92
C HIS A 570 9.18 -30.97 14.26
N MET A 571 10.04 -31.22 13.26
CA MET A 571 11.31 -31.92 13.45
C MET A 571 12.47 -30.92 13.52
N GLY A 572 12.99 -30.71 14.73
CA GLY A 572 14.02 -29.72 15.03
C GLY A 572 13.52 -28.28 14.93
N ILE A 573 14.36 -27.32 15.27
CA ILE A 573 14.10 -25.87 15.18
C ILE A 573 14.95 -25.29 14.05
N ASP A 574 14.35 -24.40 13.26
CA ASP A 574 14.93 -23.77 12.05
C ASP A 574 15.35 -24.75 10.94
N THR A 575 14.87 -26.00 10.98
CA THR A 575 15.16 -27.03 9.95
C THR A 575 14.53 -26.75 8.59
N VAL A 576 13.54 -25.85 8.51
CA VAL A 576 12.99 -25.34 7.25
C VAL A 576 14.07 -24.71 6.36
N ALA A 577 15.08 -24.06 6.96
CA ALA A 577 16.20 -23.42 6.25
C ALA A 577 17.12 -24.42 5.52
N LEU A 578 17.02 -25.71 5.85
CA LEU A 578 17.78 -26.79 5.22
C LEU A 578 17.19 -27.22 3.86
N ASN A 579 16.10 -26.58 3.41
CA ASN A 579 15.49 -26.81 2.09
C ASN A 579 15.19 -28.30 1.79
N GLY A 580 14.77 -29.05 2.81
CA GLY A 580 14.46 -30.48 2.69
C GLY A 580 15.64 -31.44 2.78
N GLN A 581 16.87 -30.93 2.91
CA GLN A 581 18.04 -31.78 3.15
C GLN A 581 17.96 -32.41 4.54
N GLY A 582 18.26 -33.71 4.60
CA GLY A 582 18.20 -34.50 5.84
C GLY A 582 16.83 -35.14 6.14
N PHE A 583 15.86 -34.99 5.25
CA PHE A 583 14.52 -35.59 5.40
C PHE A 583 14.17 -36.45 4.18
N LYS A 584 13.53 -37.59 4.43
CA LYS A 584 12.96 -38.45 3.39
C LYS A 584 11.50 -38.75 3.70
N ARG A 585 10.62 -38.33 2.80
CA ARG A 585 9.17 -38.53 2.85
C ARG A 585 8.79 -39.98 2.61
N LEU A 586 7.93 -40.54 3.46
CA LEU A 586 7.40 -41.90 3.34
C LEU A 586 5.88 -41.92 3.06
N VAL A 587 5.17 -40.82 3.38
CA VAL A 587 3.72 -40.66 3.20
C VAL A 587 3.43 -39.30 2.56
N GLU A 588 2.40 -39.22 1.72
CA GLU A 588 1.97 -37.99 1.03
C GLU A 588 0.83 -37.26 1.76
N GLU A 589 0.67 -35.97 1.44
CA GLU A 589 -0.46 -35.15 1.88
C GLU A 589 -1.80 -35.80 1.48
N GLY A 590 -2.76 -35.82 2.40
CA GLY A 590 -4.08 -36.45 2.22
C GLY A 590 -4.14 -37.94 2.54
N ALA A 591 -3.02 -38.60 2.89
CA ALA A 591 -3.05 -40.01 3.26
C ALA A 591 -3.68 -40.24 4.64
N GLU A 592 -4.52 -41.28 4.74
CA GLU A 592 -4.96 -41.84 6.03
C GLU A 592 -3.84 -42.70 6.63
N VAL A 593 -3.57 -42.49 7.91
CA VAL A 593 -2.50 -43.16 8.65
C VAL A 593 -3.00 -43.75 9.96
N THR A 594 -2.31 -44.79 10.42
CA THR A 594 -2.53 -45.40 11.75
C THR A 594 -1.45 -44.97 12.74
N ALA A 595 -1.76 -45.01 14.04
CA ALA A 595 -0.78 -44.72 15.08
C ALA A 595 0.45 -45.64 14.95
N GLY A 596 1.66 -45.06 14.94
CA GLY A 596 2.91 -45.79 14.76
C GLY A 596 3.32 -46.06 13.31
N GLN A 597 2.52 -45.67 12.31
CA GLN A 597 2.88 -45.78 10.89
C GLN A 597 4.02 -44.79 10.53
N PRO A 598 5.12 -45.22 9.88
CA PRO A 598 6.18 -44.32 9.45
C PRO A 598 5.71 -43.23 8.48
N VAL A 599 6.09 -41.97 8.75
CA VAL A 599 5.75 -40.78 7.95
C VAL A 599 7.00 -40.16 7.33
N LEU A 600 8.08 -40.04 8.10
CA LEU A 600 9.35 -39.44 7.68
C LEU A 600 10.55 -40.25 8.19
N GLU A 601 11.65 -40.19 7.45
CA GLU A 601 12.96 -40.70 7.85
C GLU A 601 13.97 -39.54 7.90
N LEU A 602 14.75 -39.48 8.98
CA LEU A 602 15.70 -38.41 9.33
C LEU A 602 17.14 -38.85 9.08
N ASP A 603 17.95 -37.98 8.49
CA ASP A 603 19.41 -38.07 8.55
C ASP A 603 19.89 -37.33 9.81
N LEU A 604 19.93 -38.04 10.94
CA LEU A 604 20.29 -37.42 12.22
C LEU A 604 21.72 -36.87 12.24
N ASP A 605 22.66 -37.45 11.50
CA ASP A 605 24.04 -36.96 11.46
C ASP A 605 24.09 -35.59 10.76
N PHE A 606 23.43 -35.48 9.60
CA PHE A 606 23.31 -34.21 8.90
C PHE A 606 22.53 -33.17 9.71
N LEU A 607 21.38 -33.57 10.27
CA LEU A 607 20.49 -32.65 10.97
C LEU A 607 21.10 -32.15 12.29
N ASN A 608 21.77 -33.00 13.07
CA ASN A 608 22.46 -32.53 14.28
C ASN A 608 23.64 -31.60 13.98
N ALA A 609 24.25 -31.70 12.79
CA ALA A 609 25.35 -30.84 12.38
C ALA A 609 24.90 -29.48 11.82
N ASN A 610 23.68 -29.40 11.25
CA ASN A 610 23.23 -28.23 10.48
C ASN A 610 21.97 -27.54 11.04
N ALA A 611 21.15 -28.22 11.82
CA ALA A 611 19.98 -27.62 12.47
C ALA A 611 20.40 -26.84 13.73
N ARG A 612 19.66 -25.78 14.06
CA ARG A 612 19.87 -25.02 15.30
C ARG A 612 19.63 -25.89 16.53
N SER A 613 18.63 -26.76 16.47
CA SER A 613 18.32 -27.73 17.51
C SER A 613 17.52 -28.88 16.90
N MET A 614 17.73 -30.10 17.38
CA MET A 614 16.89 -31.24 17.03
C MET A 614 15.73 -31.50 17.99
N ILE A 615 15.56 -30.66 19.01
CA ILE A 615 14.37 -30.71 19.86
C ILE A 615 13.13 -30.51 18.97
N SER A 616 12.26 -31.50 18.93
CA SER A 616 11.17 -31.64 17.97
C SER A 616 9.81 -31.53 18.67
N PRO A 617 9.10 -30.39 18.56
CA PRO A 617 7.78 -30.20 19.17
C PRO A 617 6.71 -31.13 18.59
N VAL A 618 5.84 -31.61 19.47
CA VAL A 618 4.63 -32.40 19.17
C VAL A 618 3.46 -31.76 19.91
N VAL A 619 2.73 -30.88 19.22
CA VAL A 619 1.73 -30.00 19.85
C VAL A 619 0.36 -30.18 19.23
N CYS A 620 -0.69 -29.90 20.01
CA CYS A 620 -2.07 -29.80 19.54
C CYS A 620 -2.40 -28.32 19.29
N SER A 621 -2.53 -27.93 18.02
CA SER A 621 -2.70 -26.51 17.63
C SER A 621 -4.02 -25.93 18.10
N ASN A 622 -5.08 -26.74 18.08
CA ASN A 622 -6.40 -26.39 18.60
C ASN A 622 -6.62 -26.85 20.04
N SER A 623 -5.56 -26.87 20.87
CA SER A 623 -5.64 -27.31 22.27
C SER A 623 -6.71 -26.59 23.12
N ASP A 624 -7.01 -25.32 22.80
CA ASP A 624 -8.06 -24.52 23.46
C ASP A 624 -9.49 -25.05 23.23
N ASP A 625 -9.70 -25.92 22.24
CA ASP A 625 -11.00 -26.55 21.98
C ASP A 625 -11.30 -27.70 22.95
N PHE A 626 -10.29 -28.15 23.69
CA PHE A 626 -10.36 -29.30 24.60
C PHE A 626 -10.30 -28.86 26.07
N SER A 627 -10.65 -29.75 27.01
CA SER A 627 -10.62 -29.39 28.45
C SER A 627 -9.23 -29.46 29.05
N ALA A 628 -8.41 -30.40 28.59
CA ALA A 628 -7.04 -30.58 29.06
C ALA A 628 -6.23 -31.45 28.09
N LEU A 629 -4.93 -31.15 28.00
CA LEU A 629 -3.90 -32.11 27.60
C LEU A 629 -3.23 -32.68 28.85
N VAL A 630 -3.27 -34.00 29.00
CA VAL A 630 -2.64 -34.71 30.12
C VAL A 630 -1.37 -35.38 29.61
N ILE A 631 -0.22 -34.77 29.90
CA ILE A 631 1.09 -35.33 29.54
C ILE A 631 1.34 -36.63 30.30
N LYS A 632 1.71 -37.69 29.56
CA LYS A 632 1.98 -39.03 30.09
C LYS A 632 3.44 -39.41 30.03
N ALA A 633 4.15 -38.88 29.04
CA ALA A 633 5.55 -39.18 28.83
C ALA A 633 6.46 -38.40 29.78
N ASP A 634 7.46 -39.10 30.32
CA ASP A 634 8.59 -38.55 31.05
C ASP A 634 9.85 -39.38 30.70
N GLY A 635 11.01 -38.75 30.67
CA GLY A 635 12.28 -39.38 30.29
C GLY A 635 12.31 -39.89 28.85
N HIS A 636 12.71 -41.15 28.66
CA HIS A 636 12.90 -41.75 27.34
C HIS A 636 11.60 -42.32 26.75
N VAL A 637 11.28 -41.95 25.51
CA VAL A 637 10.09 -42.40 24.76
C VAL A 637 10.49 -43.17 23.51
N VAL A 638 9.65 -44.12 23.09
CA VAL A 638 9.84 -44.93 21.88
C VAL A 638 8.74 -44.63 20.86
N ALA A 639 9.15 -44.33 19.63
CA ALA A 639 8.26 -44.02 18.52
C ALA A 639 7.19 -45.11 18.34
N GLY A 640 5.93 -44.69 18.25
CA GLY A 640 4.77 -45.56 17.99
C GLY A 640 4.36 -46.46 19.16
N LYS A 641 5.06 -46.40 20.31
CA LYS A 641 4.81 -47.30 21.46
C LYS A 641 4.50 -46.55 22.75
N THR A 642 5.30 -45.54 23.10
CA THR A 642 5.15 -44.86 24.38
C THR A 642 4.02 -43.82 24.30
N PRO A 643 3.02 -43.85 25.19
CA PRO A 643 2.01 -42.80 25.27
C PRO A 643 2.65 -41.44 25.57
N LEU A 644 2.36 -40.43 24.75
CA LEU A 644 2.93 -39.09 24.84
C LEU A 644 2.04 -38.20 25.71
N TYR A 645 0.78 -38.01 25.28
CA TYR A 645 -0.25 -37.32 26.04
C TYR A 645 -1.66 -37.72 25.61
N GLU A 646 -2.61 -37.51 26.53
CA GLU A 646 -4.05 -37.69 26.28
C GLU A 646 -4.73 -36.34 26.09
N ILE A 647 -5.66 -36.25 25.15
CA ILE A 647 -6.53 -35.09 24.94
C ILE A 647 -7.91 -35.40 25.54
N LYS A 648 -8.42 -34.50 26.39
CA LYS A 648 -9.69 -34.66 27.12
C LYS A 648 -10.79 -33.80 26.50
N SER A 649 -11.99 -34.35 26.31
CA SER A 649 -13.15 -33.58 25.86
C SER A 649 -13.52 -32.48 26.85
N LYS A 650 -14.09 -31.37 26.36
CA LYS A 650 -14.80 -30.41 27.21
C LYS A 650 -15.99 -31.04 27.93
#